data_AF-A0A5N6KFM8-F1
#
_entry.id   AF-A0A5N6KFM8-F1
#
_cell.length_a   1.000
_cell.length_b   1.000
_cell.length_c   1.000
_cell.angle_alpha   90.00
_cell.angle_beta   90.00
_cell.angle_gamma   90.00
#
_symmetry.space_group_name_H-M   'P 1'
#
loop_
_entity.id
_entity.type
_entity.pdbx_description
1 polymer ?
#
loop_
_entity_poly.entity_id
_entity_poly.type
_entity_poly.pdbx_seq_one_letter_code
_entity_poly.pdbx_strand_id
1 'polypeptide(L)'
;MYNLPLVRMLAATVAVYDVSVQASVLQPTPPMGFNNWSAFMCGLNESLFIETAQAMVDKGLLAAGYDRLNLDDCWSQGSREPNGSLLWNPEKFPRGFPWLTSYLKSLGFNSGIYTDAGIHSCGGYPGSYGYEELDAQSYASWGFDYLKVDGCNMPIATQQEYELVYGHWHSILSKLENPIIFSESAPAYFADQDNLTDWYTVMGWAPKYGQLSRHSRDTLVWNSTSYWPDITGWDSIMFNYGQEVRLARYQTPGYFNDPDFLIVDHFDLSLDEKRSHFAIWASLSAPLIISAYIPAFGADEIAYLTNGDLIAVNQDSLALQATLVSQDGTWDVLTKDLANGDRLLTVINRGNSTASYQVPFQRIGISASRVKAKDLWMRMSVSTSKLVTAISVPSHGTAVYRISAEYGDLDVKPTGMIFNTASLKALTYSHQGLLWTNSVGLDEQIWQTDDDGTIKGIFDTSKCLADLGGGKVSLIVCSGTKTQKWEYYVTGNVKNFSTGECLAENNHDQCGHIIYLLVHENLQVEFLSLNNQNIINCKMSKPKSQLLQSLERDGFVLIPALLSEAEIDSLRLEAKSTVDLARSGSWPYVRTLPKQFPPWNVGEGESPAKDGIWGVQSLMNPRLPTSSSFIKIYFSDKILGVVKELLQCENDDLVMELFNLLIRPDRDFELRWHRDDIPSSATADEELARLADPAWHAQWNMALYDDASLIVVPRSHKRARTDAEREMSEYETGVEGEIRVEMKAGDVVFYDNNILHRGKYESSRERATLHGSVGHRNGKKLRARNVLQHGLKGWVGEINLGVLDEEERRRAESMMERLLKMAEENGEVGYSLDG
;
A
#
# COMPACT_ATOMS: atom_id res chain seq x y z
N MET A 1 30.12 54.63 43.39
CA MET A 1 31.04 54.57 42.24
C MET A 1 32.01 53.42 42.50
N TYR A 2 31.68 52.21 42.06
CA TYR A 2 32.52 51.03 42.23
C TYR A 2 33.02 50.56 40.87
N ASN A 3 34.34 50.49 40.73
CA ASN A 3 35.08 49.95 39.60
C ASN A 3 34.86 48.43 39.52
N LEU A 4 34.39 47.93 38.38
CA LEU A 4 34.36 46.50 38.04
C LEU A 4 35.71 46.04 37.44
N PRO A 5 36.19 44.83 37.77
CA PRO A 5 37.32 44.20 37.09
C PRO A 5 36.87 43.37 35.87
N LEU A 6 37.75 43.33 34.86
CA LEU A 6 37.65 42.50 33.66
C LEU A 6 37.50 41.01 34.01
N VAL A 7 36.49 40.36 33.42
CA VAL A 7 36.44 38.91 33.24
C VAL A 7 36.48 38.62 31.73
N ARG A 8 37.42 37.76 31.35
CA ARG A 8 37.64 37.26 29.99
C ARG A 8 36.37 36.58 29.46
N MET A 9 35.81 37.08 28.35
CA MET A 9 34.85 36.33 27.55
C MET A 9 35.58 35.19 26.83
N LEU A 10 35.25 33.94 27.17
CA LEU A 10 35.39 32.83 26.24
C LEU A 10 34.31 33.00 25.18
N ALA A 11 34.71 33.09 23.92
CA ALA A 11 33.81 32.98 22.79
C ALA A 11 33.25 31.54 22.74
N ALA A 12 32.04 31.35 23.26
CA ALA A 12 31.23 30.20 22.89
C ALA A 12 30.66 30.49 21.49
N THR A 13 31.16 29.78 20.49
CA THR A 13 30.50 29.65 19.20
C THR A 13 29.10 29.10 19.44
N VAL A 14 28.10 29.96 19.35
CA VAL A 14 26.71 29.54 19.22
C VAL A 14 26.63 28.84 17.87
N ALA A 15 26.57 27.50 17.89
CA ALA A 15 26.06 26.76 16.76
C ALA A 15 24.63 27.26 16.56
N VAL A 16 24.43 28.06 15.52
CA VAL A 16 23.09 28.31 14.99
C VAL A 16 22.66 26.94 14.48
N TYR A 17 21.86 26.25 15.29
CA TYR A 17 21.11 25.11 14.80
C TYR A 17 20.27 25.65 13.66
N ASP A 18 20.55 25.13 12.47
CA ASP A 18 19.62 25.21 11.35
C ASP A 18 18.31 24.65 11.89
N VAL A 19 17.32 25.53 12.10
CA VAL A 19 15.95 25.08 12.32
C VAL A 19 15.57 24.51 10.97
N SER A 20 15.78 23.21 10.78
CA SER A 20 15.14 22.47 9.71
C SER A 20 13.66 22.78 9.85
N VAL A 21 13.11 23.54 8.92
CA VAL A 21 11.67 23.72 8.78
C VAL A 21 11.13 22.31 8.54
N GLN A 22 10.69 21.67 9.61
CA GLN A 22 9.94 20.44 9.52
C GLN A 22 8.72 20.80 8.68
N ALA A 23 8.58 20.15 7.51
CA ALA A 23 7.46 20.41 6.62
C ALA A 23 6.18 20.37 7.45
N SER A 24 5.34 21.41 7.34
CA SER A 24 4.08 21.46 8.09
C SER A 24 3.24 20.23 7.76
N VAL A 25 2.82 19.48 8.78
CA VAL A 25 1.90 18.35 8.63
C VAL A 25 0.60 18.87 8.01
N LEU A 26 0.18 18.29 6.87
CA LEU A 26 -0.94 18.79 6.06
C LEU A 26 -2.26 18.82 6.85
N GLN A 27 -2.51 17.79 7.67
CA GLN A 27 -3.70 17.66 8.51
C GLN A 27 -3.27 17.30 9.95
N PRO A 28 -2.95 18.28 10.82
CA PRO A 28 -2.37 18.01 12.14
C PRO A 28 -3.39 17.48 13.16
N THR A 29 -4.68 17.78 13.00
CA THR A 29 -5.79 17.32 13.86
C THR A 29 -6.92 16.71 13.01
N PRO A 30 -7.81 15.87 13.58
CA PRO A 30 -8.85 15.20 12.81
C PRO A 30 -9.77 16.22 12.12
N PRO A 31 -10.20 16.00 10.86
CA PRO A 31 -11.07 16.94 10.18
C PRO A 31 -12.47 16.97 10.81
N MET A 32 -13.09 18.16 10.82
CA MET A 32 -14.44 18.38 11.33
C MET A 32 -15.29 19.06 10.24
N GLY A 33 -16.53 18.63 10.03
CA GLY A 33 -17.35 19.22 8.97
C GLY A 33 -18.60 18.43 8.65
N PHE A 34 -18.93 18.40 7.36
CA PHE A 34 -20.13 17.77 6.82
C PHE A 34 -19.82 16.90 5.60
N ASN A 35 -20.59 15.81 5.45
CA ASN A 35 -20.71 15.02 4.22
C ASN A 35 -22.20 14.66 4.01
N ASN A 36 -22.68 14.58 2.78
CA ASN A 36 -24.10 14.34 2.51
C ASN A 36 -24.54 12.85 2.50
N TRP A 37 -23.62 11.89 2.49
CA TRP A 37 -23.92 10.53 2.05
C TRP A 37 -24.95 9.78 2.90
N SER A 38 -24.73 9.66 4.21
CA SER A 38 -25.61 8.86 5.07
C SER A 38 -27.03 9.42 5.15
N ALA A 39 -27.24 10.73 4.97
CA ALA A 39 -28.58 11.32 5.02
C ALA A 39 -29.26 11.42 3.65
N PHE A 40 -28.49 11.71 2.59
CA PHE A 40 -29.06 12.09 1.29
C PHE A 40 -28.70 11.13 0.15
N MET A 41 -27.63 10.35 0.27
CA MET A 41 -27.08 9.52 -0.82
C MET A 41 -26.98 10.36 -2.12
N CYS A 42 -27.54 9.87 -3.23
CA CYS A 42 -27.58 10.61 -4.51
C CYS A 42 -28.52 11.83 -4.54
N GLY A 43 -29.25 12.13 -3.46
CA GLY A 43 -30.18 13.26 -3.31
C GLY A 43 -29.50 14.63 -3.11
N LEU A 44 -28.23 14.75 -3.43
CA LEU A 44 -27.46 16.00 -3.34
C LEU A 44 -27.74 16.96 -4.51
N ASN A 45 -27.63 18.26 -4.23
CA ASN A 45 -27.61 19.35 -5.21
C ASN A 45 -26.92 20.59 -4.61
N GLU A 46 -26.70 21.61 -5.42
CA GLU A 46 -26.07 22.87 -5.00
C GLU A 46 -26.79 23.56 -3.83
N SER A 47 -28.13 23.55 -3.82
CA SER A 47 -28.92 24.16 -2.74
C SER A 47 -28.68 23.48 -1.40
N LEU A 48 -28.55 22.15 -1.37
CA LEU A 48 -28.25 21.40 -0.15
C LEU A 48 -26.96 21.90 0.52
N PHE A 49 -25.89 22.13 -0.26
CA PHE A 49 -24.62 22.62 0.28
C PHE A 49 -24.71 24.07 0.74
N ILE A 50 -25.46 24.92 0.02
CA ILE A 50 -25.67 26.32 0.41
C ILE A 50 -26.45 26.42 1.73
N GLU A 51 -27.56 25.69 1.83
CA GLU A 51 -28.43 25.67 3.01
C GLU A 51 -27.71 25.06 4.21
N THR A 52 -26.97 23.97 4.00
CA THR A 52 -26.15 23.35 5.04
C THR A 52 -25.06 24.30 5.53
N ALA A 53 -24.33 24.95 4.62
CA ALA A 53 -23.30 25.93 4.98
C ALA A 53 -23.88 27.08 5.82
N GLN A 54 -25.00 27.66 5.38
CA GLN A 54 -25.66 28.75 6.10
C GLN A 54 -26.14 28.28 7.48
N ALA A 55 -26.75 27.10 7.58
CA ALA A 55 -27.19 26.55 8.85
C ALA A 55 -26.02 26.27 9.81
N MET A 56 -24.88 25.81 9.31
CA MET A 56 -23.66 25.61 10.10
C MET A 56 -23.10 26.93 10.64
N VAL A 57 -23.16 28.00 9.85
CA VAL A 57 -22.80 29.37 10.32
C VAL A 57 -23.79 29.84 11.38
N ASP A 58 -25.09 29.83 11.07
CA ASP A 58 -26.14 30.39 11.93
C ASP A 58 -26.27 29.67 13.27
N LYS A 59 -26.05 28.35 13.27
CA LYS A 59 -26.11 27.51 14.48
C LYS A 59 -24.77 27.39 15.21
N GLY A 60 -23.72 28.06 14.73
CA GLY A 60 -22.42 28.14 15.41
C GLY A 60 -21.52 26.90 15.24
N LEU A 61 -21.83 25.99 14.32
CA LEU A 61 -21.00 24.82 14.03
C LEU A 61 -19.66 25.24 13.38
N LEU A 62 -19.68 26.18 12.43
CA LEU A 62 -18.41 26.69 11.86
C LEU A 62 -17.52 27.31 12.94
N ALA A 63 -18.12 28.10 13.85
CA ALA A 63 -17.39 28.70 14.97
C ALA A 63 -16.85 27.66 15.98
N ALA A 64 -17.49 26.49 16.06
CA ALA A 64 -17.03 25.36 16.86
C ALA A 64 -15.92 24.52 16.19
N GLY A 65 -15.59 24.81 14.92
CA GLY A 65 -14.50 24.16 14.17
C GLY A 65 -14.95 23.26 13.01
N TYR A 66 -16.26 23.11 12.77
CA TYR A 66 -16.77 22.34 11.63
C TYR A 66 -16.61 23.15 10.34
N ASP A 67 -15.42 23.12 9.75
CA ASP A 67 -15.02 23.99 8.65
C ASP A 67 -15.02 23.29 7.28
N ARG A 68 -15.37 22.01 7.19
CA ARG A 68 -15.44 21.29 5.91
C ARG A 68 -16.86 21.06 5.42
N LEU A 69 -17.04 21.18 4.09
CA LEU A 69 -18.21 20.71 3.35
C LEU A 69 -17.74 19.78 2.24
N ASN A 70 -17.86 18.48 2.49
CA ASN A 70 -17.45 17.45 1.56
C ASN A 70 -18.68 16.92 0.83
N LEU A 71 -18.63 16.89 -0.50
CA LEU A 71 -19.66 16.23 -1.30
C LEU A 71 -19.25 14.79 -1.60
N ASP A 72 -20.22 13.89 -1.54
CA ASP A 72 -20.03 12.47 -1.79
C ASP A 72 -20.49 12.07 -3.20
N ASP A 73 -20.66 10.77 -3.46
CA ASP A 73 -20.96 10.22 -4.77
C ASP A 73 -22.23 10.79 -5.46
N CYS A 74 -22.41 10.45 -6.73
CA CYS A 74 -23.51 10.85 -7.62
C CYS A 74 -23.50 12.33 -8.04
N TRP A 75 -22.36 13.03 -7.91
CA TRP A 75 -22.24 14.45 -8.28
C TRP A 75 -21.97 14.67 -9.77
N SER A 76 -21.33 13.71 -10.44
CA SER A 76 -20.84 13.83 -11.82
C SER A 76 -21.92 13.53 -12.85
N GLN A 77 -21.63 13.84 -14.11
CA GLN A 77 -22.39 13.29 -15.23
C GLN A 77 -22.23 11.77 -15.29
N GLY A 78 -23.21 11.07 -15.87
CA GLY A 78 -23.19 9.59 -15.98
C GLY A 78 -22.13 9.03 -16.94
N SER A 79 -21.39 9.88 -17.65
CA SER A 79 -20.35 9.52 -18.60
C SER A 79 -19.26 10.57 -18.60
N ARG A 80 -18.01 10.16 -18.88
CA ARG A 80 -16.91 11.08 -19.20
C ARG A 80 -17.13 11.73 -20.57
N GLU A 81 -16.53 12.88 -20.77
CA GLU A 81 -16.43 13.52 -22.08
C GLU A 81 -15.53 12.69 -23.03
N PRO A 82 -15.63 12.87 -24.36
CA PRO A 82 -14.81 12.12 -25.32
C PRO A 82 -13.28 12.26 -25.14
N ASN A 83 -12.83 13.32 -24.47
CA ASN A 83 -11.43 13.54 -24.13
C ASN A 83 -11.01 12.89 -22.79
N GLY A 84 -11.90 12.14 -22.14
CA GLY A 84 -11.68 11.49 -20.86
C GLY A 84 -11.99 12.34 -19.62
N SER A 85 -12.28 13.64 -19.78
CA SER A 85 -12.54 14.52 -18.64
C SER A 85 -13.84 14.17 -17.92
N LEU A 86 -13.79 14.25 -16.59
CA LEU A 86 -14.98 14.18 -15.72
C LEU A 86 -15.61 15.56 -15.56
N LEU A 87 -16.93 15.64 -15.61
CA LEU A 87 -17.69 16.90 -15.43
C LEU A 87 -18.78 16.73 -14.38
N TRP A 88 -19.08 17.82 -13.68
CA TRP A 88 -20.21 17.86 -12.74
C TRP A 88 -21.54 17.82 -13.48
N ASN A 89 -22.58 17.30 -12.81
CA ASN A 89 -23.93 17.34 -13.36
C ASN A 89 -24.48 18.79 -13.30
N PRO A 90 -24.78 19.44 -14.44
CA PRO A 90 -25.24 20.83 -14.45
C PRO A 90 -26.69 21.01 -13.96
N GLU A 91 -27.50 19.95 -13.88
CA GLU A 91 -28.82 20.01 -13.26
C GLU A 91 -28.70 20.04 -11.72
N LYS A 92 -27.74 19.28 -11.17
CA LYS A 92 -27.45 19.29 -9.72
C LYS A 92 -26.67 20.54 -9.29
N PHE A 93 -25.73 20.98 -10.13
CA PHE A 93 -24.80 22.09 -9.85
C PHE A 93 -24.80 23.11 -11.01
N PRO A 94 -25.88 23.90 -11.16
CA PRO A 94 -26.07 24.78 -12.30
C PRO A 94 -25.06 25.94 -12.40
N ARG A 95 -24.42 26.34 -11.30
CA ARG A 95 -23.35 27.35 -11.32
C ARG A 95 -21.94 26.73 -11.36
N GLY A 96 -21.86 25.40 -11.24
CA GLY A 96 -20.63 24.62 -11.27
C GLY A 96 -19.79 24.71 -10.00
N PHE A 97 -18.83 23.80 -9.89
CA PHE A 97 -18.01 23.69 -8.69
C PHE A 97 -17.09 24.88 -8.40
N PRO A 98 -16.44 25.54 -9.39
CA PRO A 98 -15.65 26.74 -9.09
C PRO A 98 -16.47 27.84 -8.40
N TRP A 99 -17.76 27.97 -8.76
CA TRP A 99 -18.65 28.90 -8.08
C TRP A 99 -18.99 28.43 -6.66
N LEU A 100 -19.35 27.15 -6.50
CA LEU A 100 -19.72 26.57 -5.20
C LEU A 100 -18.56 26.66 -4.20
N THR A 101 -17.37 26.19 -4.56
CA THR A 101 -16.19 26.23 -3.67
C THR A 101 -15.81 27.67 -3.33
N SER A 102 -15.89 28.61 -4.28
CA SER A 102 -15.67 30.04 -4.01
C SER A 102 -16.69 30.62 -3.04
N TYR A 103 -17.97 30.25 -3.20
CA TYR A 103 -19.04 30.66 -2.28
C TYR A 103 -18.79 30.11 -0.87
N LEU A 104 -18.50 28.81 -0.74
CA LEU A 104 -18.21 28.18 0.54
C LEU A 104 -16.97 28.77 1.21
N LYS A 105 -15.91 29.04 0.43
CA LYS A 105 -14.70 29.71 0.92
C LYS A 105 -14.98 31.11 1.43
N SER A 106 -15.89 31.86 0.80
CA SER A 106 -16.29 33.20 1.25
C SER A 106 -16.99 33.21 2.62
N LEU A 107 -17.56 32.08 3.03
CA LEU A 107 -18.16 31.88 4.36
C LEU A 107 -17.14 31.34 5.39
N GLY A 108 -15.94 30.93 4.95
CA GLY A 108 -14.90 30.36 5.81
C GLY A 108 -14.79 28.83 5.77
N PHE A 109 -15.48 28.15 4.84
CA PHE A 109 -15.39 26.70 4.70
C PHE A 109 -14.29 26.26 3.72
N ASN A 110 -13.78 25.06 3.95
CA ASN A 110 -13.00 24.25 3.02
C ASN A 110 -13.93 23.22 2.35
N SER A 111 -13.52 22.66 1.20
CA SER A 111 -14.42 21.86 0.38
C SER A 111 -13.76 20.57 -0.10
N GLY A 112 -14.46 19.46 0.07
CA GLY A 112 -14.04 18.15 -0.39
C GLY A 112 -14.91 17.59 -1.49
N ILE A 113 -14.31 16.72 -2.30
CA ILE A 113 -14.98 15.96 -3.36
C ILE A 113 -14.71 14.46 -3.21
N TYR A 114 -15.54 13.67 -3.88
CA TYR A 114 -15.49 12.22 -3.90
C TYR A 114 -15.10 11.69 -5.26
N THR A 115 -14.32 10.61 -5.27
CA THR A 115 -14.15 9.73 -6.42
C THR A 115 -13.92 8.29 -5.98
N ASP A 116 -13.69 7.39 -6.92
CA ASP A 116 -13.42 5.99 -6.70
C ASP A 116 -12.13 5.57 -7.41
N ALA A 117 -11.33 4.73 -6.77
CA ALA A 117 -10.13 4.13 -7.33
C ALA A 117 -10.42 3.11 -8.44
N GLY A 118 -11.65 2.59 -8.54
CA GLY A 118 -12.07 1.69 -9.61
C GLY A 118 -12.62 2.38 -10.86
N ILE A 119 -13.15 1.57 -11.78
CA ILE A 119 -13.67 2.04 -13.08
C ILE A 119 -15.00 2.80 -12.95
N HIS A 120 -15.75 2.50 -11.89
CA HIS A 120 -17.02 3.12 -11.55
C HIS A 120 -17.04 3.39 -10.05
N SER A 121 -17.68 4.48 -9.62
CA SER A 121 -18.01 4.66 -8.21
C SER A 121 -18.98 3.62 -7.70
N CYS A 122 -19.13 3.52 -6.38
CA CYS A 122 -20.11 2.64 -5.76
C CYS A 122 -21.55 2.89 -6.26
N GLY A 123 -21.91 4.14 -6.55
CA GLY A 123 -23.18 4.54 -7.17
C GLY A 123 -23.26 4.35 -8.69
N GLY A 124 -22.22 3.81 -9.32
CA GLY A 124 -22.17 3.51 -10.76
C GLY A 124 -21.81 4.69 -11.67
N TYR A 125 -21.35 5.81 -11.11
CA TYR A 125 -20.86 6.95 -11.88
C TYR A 125 -19.42 6.67 -12.35
N PRO A 126 -18.87 7.43 -13.32
CA PRO A 126 -17.48 7.21 -13.74
C PRO A 126 -16.50 7.32 -12.56
N GLY A 127 -15.75 6.24 -12.30
CA GLY A 127 -14.63 6.22 -11.37
C GLY A 127 -13.34 6.67 -12.05
N SER A 128 -12.25 6.81 -11.29
CA SER A 128 -11.03 7.48 -11.76
C SER A 128 -9.91 6.54 -12.19
N TYR A 129 -10.11 5.22 -12.21
CA TYR A 129 -9.08 4.27 -12.65
C TYR A 129 -8.59 4.59 -14.07
N GLY A 130 -7.30 4.91 -14.22
CA GLY A 130 -6.66 5.31 -15.48
C GLY A 130 -6.83 6.78 -15.88
N TYR A 131 -7.48 7.61 -15.05
CA TYR A 131 -7.70 9.04 -15.25
C TYR A 131 -7.25 9.89 -14.04
N GLU A 132 -6.50 9.31 -13.12
CA GLU A 132 -6.21 9.85 -11.79
C GLU A 132 -5.56 11.25 -11.87
N GLU A 133 -4.54 11.44 -12.71
CA GLU A 133 -3.88 12.73 -12.90
C GLU A 133 -4.81 13.81 -13.47
N LEU A 134 -5.63 13.43 -14.47
CA LEU A 134 -6.55 14.35 -15.14
C LEU A 134 -7.63 14.83 -14.17
N ASP A 135 -8.18 13.90 -13.40
CA ASP A 135 -9.24 14.17 -12.44
C ASP A 135 -8.70 14.96 -11.24
N ALA A 136 -7.52 14.61 -10.72
CA ALA A 136 -6.86 15.38 -9.66
C ALA A 136 -6.65 16.85 -10.04
N GLN A 137 -6.19 17.13 -11.26
CA GLN A 137 -6.05 18.49 -11.77
C GLN A 137 -7.40 19.20 -11.88
N SER A 138 -8.44 18.49 -12.30
CA SER A 138 -9.79 19.04 -12.40
C SER A 138 -10.32 19.43 -11.02
N TYR A 139 -10.23 18.54 -10.03
CA TYR A 139 -10.64 18.79 -8.65
C TYR A 139 -9.92 20.00 -8.04
N ALA A 140 -8.60 20.08 -8.21
CA ALA A 140 -7.80 21.21 -7.76
C ALA A 140 -8.23 22.52 -8.46
N SER A 141 -8.45 22.48 -9.78
CA SER A 141 -8.88 23.65 -10.56
C SER A 141 -10.28 24.15 -10.18
N TRP A 142 -11.13 23.26 -9.67
CA TRP A 142 -12.45 23.60 -9.16
C TRP A 142 -12.41 24.12 -7.71
N GLY A 143 -11.25 24.11 -7.05
CA GLY A 143 -11.05 24.67 -5.72
C GLY A 143 -11.29 23.68 -4.58
N PHE A 144 -11.29 22.37 -4.85
CA PHE A 144 -11.34 21.35 -3.79
C PHE A 144 -9.96 21.12 -3.18
N ASP A 145 -9.92 20.95 -1.86
CA ASP A 145 -8.70 20.74 -1.07
C ASP A 145 -8.74 19.45 -0.23
N TYR A 146 -9.76 18.62 -0.47
CA TYR A 146 -9.94 17.30 0.13
C TYR A 146 -10.51 16.33 -0.90
N LEU A 147 -9.98 15.11 -0.95
CA LEU A 147 -10.46 14.04 -1.84
C LEU A 147 -10.71 12.76 -1.03
N LYS A 148 -11.97 12.32 -1.01
CA LYS A 148 -12.34 10.96 -0.61
C LYS A 148 -12.20 10.06 -1.83
N VAL A 149 -11.36 9.03 -1.76
CA VAL A 149 -11.21 8.02 -2.81
C VAL A 149 -11.73 6.68 -2.28
N ASP A 150 -12.76 6.18 -2.93
CA ASP A 150 -13.36 4.89 -2.65
C ASP A 150 -12.65 3.73 -3.39
N GLY A 151 -13.15 2.50 -3.26
CA GLY A 151 -12.55 1.31 -3.87
C GLY A 151 -13.54 0.40 -4.60
N CYS A 152 -14.76 0.86 -4.89
CA CYS A 152 -15.71 0.02 -5.61
C CYS A 152 -15.23 -0.23 -7.05
N ASN A 153 -15.61 -1.37 -7.62
CA ASN A 153 -15.33 -1.69 -9.03
C ASN A 153 -13.84 -1.60 -9.41
N MET A 154 -12.93 -1.91 -8.48
CA MET A 154 -11.51 -2.09 -8.79
C MET A 154 -11.32 -3.23 -9.80
N PRO A 155 -10.56 -3.05 -10.90
CA PRO A 155 -10.34 -4.11 -11.88
C PRO A 155 -9.72 -5.39 -11.29
N ILE A 156 -8.87 -5.22 -10.27
CA ILE A 156 -8.29 -6.30 -9.48
C ILE A 156 -8.50 -5.94 -8.00
N ALA A 157 -9.22 -6.80 -7.28
CA ALA A 157 -9.63 -6.57 -5.90
C ALA A 157 -8.74 -7.30 -4.88
N THR A 158 -7.41 -7.16 -5.00
CA THR A 158 -6.45 -7.65 -4.00
C THR A 158 -5.87 -6.50 -3.21
N GLN A 159 -5.44 -6.74 -1.96
CA GLN A 159 -4.76 -5.72 -1.17
C GLN A 159 -3.56 -5.11 -1.92
N GLN A 160 -2.84 -5.88 -2.74
CA GLN A 160 -1.63 -5.40 -3.41
C GLN A 160 -2.00 -4.40 -4.50
N GLU A 161 -3.08 -4.64 -5.23
CA GLU A 161 -3.56 -3.69 -6.24
C GLU A 161 -4.04 -2.40 -5.58
N TYR A 162 -4.77 -2.51 -4.46
CA TYR A 162 -5.17 -1.33 -3.68
C TYR A 162 -3.96 -0.51 -3.23
N GLU A 163 -2.90 -1.15 -2.73
CA GLU A 163 -1.67 -0.45 -2.33
C GLU A 163 -1.03 0.30 -3.49
N LEU A 164 -1.01 -0.30 -4.68
CA LEU A 164 -0.47 0.33 -5.90
C LEU A 164 -1.31 1.53 -6.33
N VAL A 165 -2.63 1.39 -6.38
CA VAL A 165 -3.53 2.46 -6.86
C VAL A 165 -3.61 3.61 -5.86
N TYR A 166 -3.73 3.33 -4.57
CA TYR A 166 -3.73 4.36 -3.53
C TYR A 166 -2.36 5.04 -3.38
N GLY A 167 -1.26 4.29 -3.53
CA GLY A 167 0.08 4.86 -3.62
C GLY A 167 0.25 5.77 -4.86
N HIS A 168 -0.34 5.42 -6.00
CA HIS A 168 -0.37 6.26 -7.20
C HIS A 168 -1.11 7.57 -6.95
N TRP A 169 -2.32 7.51 -6.36
CA TRP A 169 -3.08 8.67 -5.91
C TRP A 169 -2.25 9.59 -5.00
N HIS A 170 -1.62 9.04 -3.96
CA HIS A 170 -0.74 9.82 -3.09
C HIS A 170 0.37 10.54 -3.89
N SER A 171 0.99 9.85 -4.85
CA SER A 171 2.06 10.42 -5.67
C SER A 171 1.60 11.58 -6.56
N ILE A 172 0.32 11.60 -6.95
CA ILE A 172 -0.30 12.67 -7.74
C ILE A 172 -0.64 13.83 -6.82
N LEU A 173 -1.42 13.57 -5.77
CA LEU A 173 -1.95 14.61 -4.87
C LEU A 173 -0.84 15.38 -4.16
N SER A 174 0.25 14.70 -3.78
CA SER A 174 1.41 15.32 -3.13
C SER A 174 2.24 16.23 -4.05
N LYS A 175 2.10 16.11 -5.38
CA LYS A 175 2.82 16.93 -6.37
C LYS A 175 2.01 18.12 -6.88
N LEU A 176 0.74 18.24 -6.48
CA LEU A 176 -0.06 19.42 -6.79
C LEU A 176 0.54 20.65 -6.09
N GLU A 177 0.39 21.81 -6.72
CA GLU A 177 0.88 23.09 -6.15
C GLU A 177 0.33 23.34 -4.75
N ASN A 178 -0.94 22.99 -4.54
CA ASN A 178 -1.58 22.92 -3.23
C ASN A 178 -1.95 21.46 -2.96
N PRO A 179 -1.25 20.76 -2.05
CA PRO A 179 -1.57 19.38 -1.71
C PRO A 179 -3.00 19.25 -1.22
N ILE A 180 -3.70 18.24 -1.74
CA ILE A 180 -5.08 17.89 -1.37
C ILE A 180 -5.04 16.86 -0.23
N ILE A 181 -5.88 17.04 0.80
CA ILE A 181 -6.05 16.07 1.88
C ILE A 181 -6.62 14.77 1.30
N PHE A 182 -5.91 13.67 1.49
CA PHE A 182 -6.27 12.37 0.93
C PHE A 182 -6.97 11.51 1.99
N SER A 183 -8.25 11.24 1.76
CA SER A 183 -9.12 10.37 2.56
C SER A 183 -9.31 9.04 1.86
N GLU A 184 -8.69 8.01 2.40
CA GLU A 184 -8.62 6.69 1.79
C GLU A 184 -9.79 5.80 2.25
N SER A 185 -10.43 5.04 1.35
CA SER A 185 -11.36 3.99 1.76
C SER A 185 -10.81 2.58 1.64
N ALA A 186 -9.56 2.40 1.19
CA ALA A 186 -8.98 1.08 0.94
C ALA A 186 -9.18 0.05 2.07
N PRO A 187 -8.91 0.35 3.36
CA PRO A 187 -9.05 -0.67 4.39
C PRO A 187 -10.51 -1.12 4.61
N ALA A 188 -11.52 -0.29 4.34
CA ALA A 188 -12.93 -0.67 4.49
C ALA A 188 -13.30 -1.92 3.66
N TYR A 189 -12.66 -2.12 2.50
CA TYR A 189 -12.90 -3.25 1.59
C TYR A 189 -12.36 -4.60 2.11
N PHE A 190 -11.56 -4.58 3.18
CA PHE A 190 -10.99 -5.77 3.80
C PHE A 190 -11.46 -5.99 5.24
N ALA A 191 -12.27 -5.07 5.80
CA ALA A 191 -12.62 -5.00 7.22
C ALA A 191 -13.57 -6.10 7.72
N ASP A 192 -14.12 -6.92 6.83
CA ASP A 192 -15.24 -7.82 7.13
C ASP A 192 -14.95 -9.26 6.66
N GLN A 193 -13.81 -9.76 7.08
CA GLN A 193 -13.33 -11.10 6.74
C GLN A 193 -13.06 -11.90 8.01
N ASP A 194 -13.30 -13.22 7.96
CA ASP A 194 -12.92 -14.14 9.05
C ASP A 194 -11.40 -14.06 9.33
N ASN A 195 -10.61 -13.81 8.28
CA ASN A 195 -9.18 -13.55 8.36
C ASN A 195 -8.86 -12.09 8.01
N LEU A 196 -8.47 -11.33 9.02
CA LEU A 196 -8.13 -9.90 8.90
C LEU A 196 -6.67 -9.63 8.46
N THR A 197 -5.94 -10.63 7.95
CA THR A 197 -4.54 -10.46 7.52
C THR A 197 -4.40 -9.36 6.45
N ASP A 198 -5.26 -9.38 5.43
CA ASP A 198 -5.23 -8.37 4.37
C ASP A 198 -5.64 -7.00 4.91
N TRP A 199 -6.64 -6.95 5.79
CA TRP A 199 -7.06 -5.71 6.46
C TRP A 199 -5.92 -5.05 7.23
N TYR A 200 -5.17 -5.82 8.03
CA TYR A 200 -4.02 -5.29 8.74
C TYR A 200 -2.84 -4.94 7.85
N THR A 201 -2.68 -5.65 6.74
CA THR A 201 -1.70 -5.29 5.71
C THR A 201 -2.05 -3.92 5.13
N VAL A 202 -3.32 -3.68 4.81
CA VAL A 202 -3.82 -2.39 4.31
C VAL A 202 -3.69 -1.27 5.33
N MET A 203 -4.14 -1.48 6.56
CA MET A 203 -3.93 -0.54 7.66
C MET A 203 -2.43 -0.23 7.90
N GLY A 204 -1.54 -1.16 7.55
CA GLY A 204 -0.08 -0.97 7.67
C GLY A 204 0.53 -0.03 6.65
N TRP A 205 -0.07 0.11 5.46
CA TRP A 205 0.44 1.01 4.42
C TRP A 205 -0.40 2.29 4.25
N ALA A 206 -1.68 2.31 4.61
CA ALA A 206 -2.54 3.51 4.48
C ALA A 206 -1.93 4.77 5.12
N PRO A 207 -1.34 4.73 6.34
CA PRO A 207 -0.68 5.89 6.93
C PRO A 207 0.48 6.50 6.14
N LYS A 208 1.00 5.79 5.13
CA LYS A 208 2.06 6.29 4.25
C LYS A 208 1.51 7.15 3.11
N TYR A 209 0.23 7.03 2.80
CA TYR A 209 -0.38 7.60 1.61
C TYR A 209 -1.40 8.70 1.96
N GLY A 210 -2.34 8.44 2.85
CA GLY A 210 -3.40 9.38 3.19
C GLY A 210 -3.21 10.13 4.51
N GLN A 211 -4.13 11.06 4.75
CA GLN A 211 -4.28 11.75 6.03
C GLN A 211 -5.34 11.11 6.92
N LEU A 212 -6.18 10.24 6.35
CA LEU A 212 -7.14 9.44 7.08
C LEU A 212 -7.59 8.26 6.25
N SER A 213 -8.00 7.18 6.92
CA SER A 213 -8.55 6.02 6.23
C SER A 213 -9.82 5.49 6.87
N ARG A 214 -10.87 5.32 6.06
CA ARG A 214 -12.04 4.52 6.42
C ARG A 214 -11.61 3.06 6.57
N HIS A 215 -11.83 2.51 7.76
CA HIS A 215 -11.32 1.19 8.13
C HIS A 215 -12.39 0.16 8.43
N SER A 216 -13.66 0.55 8.40
CA SER A 216 -14.83 -0.28 8.67
C SER A 216 -15.90 -0.06 7.61
N ARG A 217 -16.95 -0.87 7.67
CA ARG A 217 -18.18 -0.68 6.87
C ARG A 217 -18.76 0.73 7.09
N ASP A 218 -19.61 1.15 6.16
CA ASP A 218 -20.34 2.41 6.29
C ASP A 218 -21.24 2.40 7.53
N THR A 219 -21.29 3.54 8.20
CA THR A 219 -22.36 3.90 9.12
C THR A 219 -23.70 3.87 8.40
N LEU A 220 -24.74 3.53 9.16
CA LEU A 220 -26.05 3.27 8.60
C LEU A 220 -26.65 4.53 7.93
N VAL A 221 -27.09 4.38 6.69
CA VAL A 221 -27.78 5.47 5.97
C VAL A 221 -29.21 5.68 6.48
N TRP A 222 -29.78 6.87 6.28
CA TRP A 222 -31.11 7.28 6.75
C TRP A 222 -32.23 6.34 6.28
N ASN A 223 -32.17 5.87 5.03
CA ASN A 223 -33.19 4.97 4.45
C ASN A 223 -32.82 3.48 4.61
N SER A 224 -31.97 3.14 5.57
CA SER A 224 -31.41 1.80 5.73
C SER A 224 -32.43 0.70 5.96
N THR A 225 -33.60 0.99 6.55
CA THR A 225 -34.65 -0.02 6.80
C THR A 225 -35.16 -0.69 5.53
N SER A 226 -34.97 -0.07 4.37
CA SER A 226 -35.27 -0.66 3.07
C SER A 226 -34.30 -1.77 2.64
N TYR A 227 -33.09 -1.78 3.20
CA TYR A 227 -31.98 -2.68 2.81
C TYR A 227 -31.52 -3.59 3.95
N TRP A 228 -31.52 -3.08 5.18
CA TRP A 228 -31.01 -3.71 6.39
C TRP A 228 -32.02 -3.55 7.55
N PRO A 229 -33.18 -4.22 7.46
CA PRO A 229 -34.28 -4.00 8.42
C PRO A 229 -33.96 -4.43 9.85
N ASP A 230 -32.95 -5.28 10.04
CA ASP A 230 -32.60 -5.89 11.33
C ASP A 230 -31.40 -5.21 12.02
N ILE A 231 -30.87 -4.11 11.47
CA ILE A 231 -29.72 -3.38 12.01
C ILE A 231 -30.17 -1.99 12.46
N THR A 232 -30.00 -1.67 13.75
CA THR A 232 -30.30 -0.33 14.27
C THR A 232 -29.16 0.65 14.02
N GLY A 233 -29.42 1.95 14.09
CA GLY A 233 -28.37 2.97 14.05
C GLY A 233 -27.30 2.76 15.13
N TRP A 234 -27.70 2.33 16.33
CA TRP A 234 -26.75 2.05 17.42
C TRP A 234 -25.89 0.81 17.15
N ASP A 235 -26.47 -0.27 16.58
CA ASP A 235 -25.70 -1.45 16.18
C ASP A 235 -24.61 -1.11 15.17
N SER A 236 -24.93 -0.23 14.22
CA SER A 236 -23.97 0.28 13.23
C SER A 236 -22.83 1.07 13.87
N ILE A 237 -23.14 2.02 14.77
CA ILE A 237 -22.13 2.79 15.50
C ILE A 237 -21.21 1.87 16.29
N MET A 238 -21.77 0.88 16.98
CA MET A 238 -21.00 -0.04 17.83
C MET A 238 -20.18 -1.05 17.03
N PHE A 239 -20.59 -1.40 15.81
CA PHE A 239 -19.76 -2.19 14.90
C PHE A 239 -18.49 -1.41 14.51
N ASN A 240 -18.63 -0.15 14.10
CA ASN A 240 -17.51 0.69 13.69
C ASN A 240 -16.55 0.95 14.86
N TYR A 241 -17.09 1.28 16.05
CA TYR A 241 -16.33 1.36 17.29
C TYR A 241 -15.54 0.06 17.60
N GLY A 242 -16.17 -1.11 17.41
CA GLY A 242 -15.54 -2.41 17.66
C GLY A 242 -14.35 -2.71 16.74
N GLN A 243 -14.33 -2.14 15.53
CA GLN A 243 -13.14 -2.19 14.66
C GLN A 243 -12.11 -1.13 15.06
N GLU A 244 -12.56 0.07 15.38
CA GLU A 244 -11.71 1.22 15.69
C GLU A 244 -10.83 0.99 16.92
N VAL A 245 -11.33 0.33 17.97
CA VAL A 245 -10.53 -0.01 19.17
C VAL A 245 -9.28 -0.86 18.87
N ARG A 246 -9.16 -1.42 17.67
CA ARG A 246 -8.01 -2.19 17.19
C ARG A 246 -6.94 -1.32 16.54
N LEU A 247 -7.12 -0.02 16.38
CA LEU A 247 -6.35 0.78 15.42
C LEU A 247 -5.51 1.90 16.01
N ALA A 248 -5.57 2.13 17.33
CA ALA A 248 -4.89 3.23 18.00
C ALA A 248 -3.40 3.40 17.65
N ARG A 249 -2.70 2.30 17.31
CA ARG A 249 -1.28 2.29 16.93
C ARG A 249 -0.95 2.95 15.59
N TYR A 250 -1.94 3.12 14.71
CA TYR A 250 -1.76 3.73 13.39
C TYR A 250 -1.94 5.24 13.44
N GLN A 251 -2.67 5.74 14.44
CA GLN A 251 -3.04 7.15 14.54
C GLN A 251 -1.89 8.00 15.08
N THR A 252 -1.62 9.11 14.41
CA THR A 252 -0.56 10.06 14.72
C THR A 252 -0.91 11.41 14.08
N PRO A 253 -0.38 12.57 14.54
CA PRO A 253 -0.61 13.82 13.83
C PRO A 253 -0.27 13.68 12.34
N GLY A 254 -1.24 13.93 11.47
CA GLY A 254 -1.12 13.70 10.02
C GLY A 254 -1.81 12.44 9.49
N TYR A 255 -2.29 11.53 10.35
CA TYR A 255 -3.08 10.37 9.96
C TYR A 255 -4.13 10.00 11.02
N PHE A 256 -5.39 9.86 10.62
CA PHE A 256 -6.51 9.52 11.51
C PHE A 256 -7.23 8.25 11.06
N ASN A 257 -7.59 7.40 12.02
CA ASN A 257 -8.52 6.31 11.71
C ASN A 257 -9.93 6.91 11.57
N ASP A 258 -10.63 6.53 10.51
CA ASP A 258 -11.98 7.03 10.20
C ASP A 258 -13.04 5.93 10.41
N PRO A 259 -13.75 5.95 11.55
CA PRO A 259 -14.88 5.07 11.83
C PRO A 259 -16.19 5.53 11.17
N ASP A 260 -16.12 6.45 10.21
CA ASP A 260 -17.23 6.99 9.40
C ASP A 260 -18.10 8.07 10.08
N PHE A 261 -19.17 8.51 9.40
CA PHE A 261 -19.92 9.73 9.69
C PHE A 261 -20.75 9.73 10.98
N LEU A 262 -20.91 10.93 11.55
CA LEU A 262 -21.91 11.23 12.59
C LEU A 262 -23.32 11.31 11.98
N ILE A 263 -24.11 10.25 12.16
CA ILE A 263 -25.51 10.13 11.66
C ILE A 263 -26.55 10.74 12.62
N VAL A 264 -26.38 12.03 12.91
CA VAL A 264 -27.11 12.75 13.98
C VAL A 264 -28.63 12.73 13.83
N ASP A 265 -29.15 12.81 12.61
CA ASP A 265 -30.60 12.83 12.42
C ASP A 265 -31.21 11.44 12.53
N HIS A 266 -30.47 10.35 12.27
CA HIS A 266 -30.99 8.98 12.10
C HIS A 266 -32.13 8.64 13.07
N PHE A 267 -33.23 8.17 12.49
CA PHE A 267 -34.57 8.20 13.09
C PHE A 267 -34.74 7.23 14.27
N ASP A 268 -33.91 6.18 14.36
CA ASP A 268 -34.01 5.18 15.42
C ASP A 268 -33.05 5.43 16.61
N LEU A 269 -32.21 6.46 16.52
CA LEU A 269 -31.31 6.86 17.61
C LEU A 269 -32.04 7.72 18.64
N SER A 270 -31.90 7.36 19.91
CA SER A 270 -32.22 8.21 21.04
C SER A 270 -31.23 9.37 21.17
N LEU A 271 -31.62 10.42 21.91
CA LEU A 271 -30.72 11.55 22.18
C LEU A 271 -29.45 11.11 22.94
N ASP A 272 -29.55 10.15 23.85
CA ASP A 272 -28.40 9.64 24.59
C ASP A 272 -27.43 8.88 23.67
N GLU A 273 -27.92 8.09 22.72
CA GLU A 273 -27.08 7.44 21.70
C GLU A 273 -26.40 8.45 20.77
N LYS A 274 -27.12 9.50 20.33
CA LYS A 274 -26.54 10.59 19.53
C LYS A 274 -25.41 11.32 20.25
N ARG A 275 -25.61 11.60 21.54
CA ARG A 275 -24.59 12.20 22.42
C ARG A 275 -23.40 11.27 22.61
N SER A 276 -23.65 9.99 22.83
CA SER A 276 -22.61 8.97 22.98
C SER A 276 -21.79 8.78 21.71
N HIS A 277 -22.43 8.73 20.55
CA HIS A 277 -21.76 8.65 19.25
C HIS A 277 -20.71 9.77 19.11
N PHE A 278 -21.14 11.02 19.35
CA PHE A 278 -20.25 12.18 19.32
C PHE A 278 -19.10 12.07 20.34
N ALA A 279 -19.39 11.71 21.60
CA ALA A 279 -18.37 11.61 22.64
C ALA A 279 -17.38 10.47 22.42
N ILE A 280 -17.82 9.35 21.85
CA ILE A 280 -16.96 8.22 21.49
C ILE A 280 -15.99 8.65 20.39
N TRP A 281 -16.49 9.22 19.28
CA TRP A 281 -15.65 9.71 18.18
C TRP A 281 -14.68 10.81 18.66
N ALA A 282 -15.15 11.71 19.52
CA ALA A 282 -14.30 12.74 20.11
C ALA A 282 -13.17 12.14 20.97
N SER A 283 -13.48 11.13 21.79
CA SER A 283 -12.49 10.43 22.62
C SER A 283 -11.44 9.74 21.78
N LEU A 284 -11.84 9.15 20.66
CA LEU A 284 -10.96 8.44 19.70
C LEU A 284 -10.13 9.39 18.83
N SER A 285 -10.35 10.69 18.89
CA SER A 285 -9.80 11.65 17.90
C SER A 285 -10.11 11.22 16.46
N ALA A 286 -11.31 10.69 16.24
CA ALA A 286 -11.81 10.36 14.90
C ALA A 286 -12.25 11.64 14.16
N PRO A 287 -12.35 11.63 12.83
CA PRO A 287 -13.02 12.69 12.07
C PRO A 287 -14.43 12.98 12.62
N LEU A 288 -14.76 14.25 12.85
CA LEU A 288 -16.11 14.68 13.27
C LEU A 288 -16.88 15.23 12.07
N ILE A 289 -17.21 14.34 11.14
CA ILE A 289 -17.94 14.66 9.91
C ILE A 289 -19.41 14.32 10.09
N ILE A 290 -20.28 15.34 10.09
CA ILE A 290 -21.73 15.21 10.24
C ILE A 290 -22.33 14.80 8.90
N SER A 291 -23.15 13.75 8.88
CA SER A 291 -24.00 13.41 7.74
C SER A 291 -25.47 13.34 8.15
N ALA A 292 -26.11 14.51 8.12
CA ALA A 292 -27.49 14.73 8.57
C ALA A 292 -28.05 16.05 8.00
N TYR A 293 -29.37 16.24 8.05
CA TYR A 293 -30.01 17.50 7.67
C TYR A 293 -29.90 18.58 8.76
N ILE A 294 -28.74 19.24 8.79
CA ILE A 294 -28.37 20.28 9.79
C ILE A 294 -29.40 21.41 9.96
N PRO A 295 -30.08 21.93 8.91
CA PRO A 295 -31.09 22.98 9.09
C PRO A 295 -32.18 22.64 10.11
N ALA A 296 -32.54 21.35 10.24
CA ALA A 296 -33.56 20.87 11.17
C ALA A 296 -33.07 20.65 12.61
N PHE A 297 -31.76 20.80 12.90
CA PHE A 297 -31.23 20.57 14.24
C PHE A 297 -31.84 21.52 15.28
N GLY A 298 -32.25 20.94 16.41
CA GLY A 298 -32.75 21.64 17.58
C GLY A 298 -31.63 22.08 18.52
N ALA A 299 -32.03 22.57 19.70
CA ALA A 299 -31.09 23.03 20.70
C ALA A 299 -30.23 21.89 21.27
N ASP A 300 -30.79 20.69 21.41
CA ASP A 300 -30.09 19.54 21.98
C ASP A 300 -28.97 19.04 21.07
N GLU A 301 -29.23 18.91 19.75
CA GLU A 301 -28.20 18.53 18.78
C GLU A 301 -27.05 19.54 18.75
N ILE A 302 -27.38 20.83 18.68
CA ILE A 302 -26.36 21.88 18.68
C ILE A 302 -25.58 21.91 19.98
N ALA A 303 -26.22 21.68 21.13
CA ALA A 303 -25.56 21.74 22.42
C ALA A 303 -24.42 20.71 22.56
N TYR A 304 -24.62 19.46 22.11
CA TYR A 304 -23.54 18.48 22.19
C TYR A 304 -22.54 18.62 21.04
N LEU A 305 -22.97 18.92 19.81
CA LEU A 305 -22.07 19.10 18.67
C LEU A 305 -21.14 20.31 18.88
N THR A 306 -21.58 21.33 19.60
CA THR A 306 -20.75 22.50 19.94
C THR A 306 -20.11 22.40 21.33
N ASN A 307 -20.05 21.20 21.92
CA ASN A 307 -19.43 21.03 23.23
C ASN A 307 -17.91 21.19 23.15
N GLY A 308 -17.42 22.42 23.37
CA GLY A 308 -16.01 22.78 23.27
C GLY A 308 -15.06 21.95 24.14
N ASP A 309 -15.53 21.37 25.24
CA ASP A 309 -14.70 20.48 26.07
C ASP A 309 -14.43 19.13 25.38
N LEU A 310 -15.42 18.56 24.69
CA LEU A 310 -15.25 17.32 23.92
C LEU A 310 -14.53 17.57 22.59
N ILE A 311 -14.80 18.70 21.93
CA ILE A 311 -14.06 19.11 20.72
C ILE A 311 -12.58 19.30 21.05
N ALA A 312 -12.24 19.93 22.18
CA ALA A 312 -10.84 20.07 22.60
C ALA A 312 -10.14 18.73 22.85
N VAL A 313 -10.88 17.69 23.26
CA VAL A 313 -10.35 16.33 23.39
C VAL A 313 -10.11 15.69 22.02
N ASN A 314 -11.00 15.92 21.06
CA ASN A 314 -10.83 15.44 19.68
C ASN A 314 -9.68 16.13 18.96
N GLN A 315 -9.55 17.45 19.17
CA GLN A 315 -8.57 18.33 18.54
C GLN A 315 -7.28 18.48 19.36
N ASP A 316 -7.03 17.59 20.33
CA ASP A 316 -5.79 17.59 21.10
C ASP A 316 -4.59 17.36 20.19
N SER A 317 -3.49 18.12 20.39
CA SER A 317 -2.35 18.13 19.47
C SER A 317 -1.54 16.84 19.47
N LEU A 318 -1.74 15.93 20.44
CA LEU A 318 -1.13 14.61 20.37
C LEU A 318 -1.83 13.70 19.37
N ALA A 319 -3.05 14.03 18.94
CA ALA A 319 -3.89 13.22 18.05
C ALA A 319 -4.10 11.76 18.52
N LEU A 320 -3.86 11.45 19.79
CA LEU A 320 -3.94 10.08 20.29
C LEU A 320 -5.38 9.57 20.23
N GLN A 321 -5.54 8.32 19.79
CA GLN A 321 -6.80 7.60 19.93
C GLN A 321 -6.95 7.09 21.37
N ALA A 322 -8.12 7.25 21.98
CA ALA A 322 -8.41 6.61 23.26
C ALA A 322 -8.38 5.08 23.14
N THR A 323 -7.75 4.44 24.11
CA THR A 323 -7.48 3.01 24.08
C THR A 323 -8.27 2.25 25.12
N LEU A 324 -8.68 1.02 24.80
CA LEU A 324 -9.46 0.18 25.72
C LEU A 324 -8.62 -0.27 26.93
N VAL A 325 -9.13 0.05 28.11
CA VAL A 325 -8.57 -0.30 29.42
C VAL A 325 -9.27 -1.51 30.03
N SER A 326 -10.59 -1.60 29.86
CA SER A 326 -11.41 -2.66 30.43
C SER A 326 -12.71 -2.79 29.65
N GLN A 327 -13.21 -4.02 29.52
CA GLN A 327 -14.49 -4.34 28.91
C GLN A 327 -15.12 -5.57 29.58
N ASP A 328 -16.42 -5.49 29.95
CA ASP A 328 -17.18 -6.61 30.57
C ASP A 328 -18.52 -6.92 29.88
N GLY A 329 -18.70 -6.44 28.65
CA GLY A 329 -19.92 -6.59 27.86
C GLY A 329 -21.01 -5.55 28.18
N THR A 330 -20.99 -4.95 29.37
CA THR A 330 -21.84 -3.80 29.73
C THR A 330 -21.05 -2.50 29.70
N TRP A 331 -19.84 -2.50 30.25
CA TRP A 331 -19.02 -1.31 30.39
C TRP A 331 -17.75 -1.42 29.57
N ASP A 332 -17.48 -0.37 28.81
CA ASP A 332 -16.18 -0.13 28.20
C ASP A 332 -15.53 1.09 28.88
N VAL A 333 -14.26 0.96 29.23
CA VAL A 333 -13.44 2.04 29.79
C VAL A 333 -12.30 2.32 28.83
N LEU A 334 -12.20 3.57 28.37
CA LEU A 334 -11.13 4.04 27.51
C LEU A 334 -10.37 5.19 28.15
N THR A 335 -9.11 5.36 27.74
CA THR A 335 -8.27 6.46 28.21
C THR A 335 -7.25 6.87 27.16
N LYS A 336 -6.80 8.13 27.23
CA LYS A 336 -5.63 8.64 26.50
C LYS A 336 -5.00 9.78 27.27
N ASP A 337 -3.75 10.05 26.97
CA ASP A 337 -3.08 11.28 27.40
C ASP A 337 -3.51 12.47 26.53
N LEU A 338 -3.46 13.65 27.13
CA LEU A 338 -3.70 14.94 26.47
C LEU A 338 -2.41 15.76 26.52
N ALA A 339 -2.16 16.59 25.50
CA ALA A 339 -0.92 17.35 25.32
C ALA A 339 -0.51 18.21 26.52
N ASN A 340 -1.47 18.57 27.37
CA ASN A 340 -1.23 19.40 28.54
C ASN A 340 -0.87 18.60 29.81
N GLY A 341 -0.64 17.29 29.69
CA GLY A 341 -0.33 16.37 30.80
C GLY A 341 -1.56 15.84 31.56
N ASP A 342 -2.77 16.15 31.09
CA ASP A 342 -4.00 15.60 31.68
C ASP A 342 -4.33 14.23 31.08
N ARG A 343 -5.22 13.50 31.76
CA ARG A 343 -5.69 12.19 31.36
C ARG A 343 -7.16 12.21 31.00
N LEU A 344 -7.54 11.70 29.83
CA LEU A 344 -8.94 11.47 29.48
C LEU A 344 -9.42 10.14 30.07
N LEU A 345 -10.61 10.12 30.65
CA LEU A 345 -11.36 8.91 30.98
C LEU A 345 -12.70 8.95 30.26
N THR A 346 -12.98 7.92 29.45
CA THR A 346 -14.28 7.72 28.80
C THR A 346 -14.88 6.40 29.27
N VAL A 347 -16.09 6.45 29.80
CA VAL A 347 -16.87 5.27 30.22
C VAL A 347 -18.10 5.16 29.33
N ILE A 348 -18.28 4.03 28.67
CA ILE A 348 -19.42 3.75 27.78
C ILE A 348 -20.30 2.69 28.46
N ASN A 349 -21.59 2.98 28.59
CA ASN A 349 -22.60 2.01 29.02
C ASN A 349 -23.22 1.37 27.78
N ARG A 350 -22.81 0.16 27.43
CA ARG A 350 -23.38 -0.66 26.36
C ARG A 350 -24.62 -1.44 26.78
N GLY A 351 -24.99 -1.37 28.07
CA GLY A 351 -26.15 -2.06 28.61
C GLY A 351 -27.46 -1.32 28.36
N ASN A 352 -28.56 -2.04 28.57
CA ASN A 352 -29.93 -1.60 28.28
C ASN A 352 -30.59 -0.81 29.43
N SER A 353 -29.80 -0.29 30.39
CA SER A 353 -30.33 0.41 31.56
C SER A 353 -29.34 1.43 32.11
N THR A 354 -29.86 2.53 32.67
CA THR A 354 -29.06 3.53 33.38
C THR A 354 -28.40 2.93 34.61
N ALA A 355 -27.09 3.11 34.75
CA ALA A 355 -26.33 2.59 35.87
C ALA A 355 -25.13 3.48 36.20
N SER A 356 -24.45 3.22 37.33
CA SER A 356 -23.21 3.91 37.70
C SER A 356 -22.05 2.93 37.70
N TYR A 357 -20.86 3.42 37.36
CA TYR A 357 -19.64 2.61 37.29
C TYR A 357 -18.48 3.31 37.99
N GLN A 358 -17.64 2.54 38.68
CA GLN A 358 -16.47 3.07 39.38
C GLN A 358 -15.20 2.63 38.67
N VAL A 359 -14.33 3.58 38.37
CA VAL A 359 -13.04 3.35 37.73
C VAL A 359 -11.93 3.68 38.72
N PRO A 360 -11.23 2.69 39.28
CA PRO A 360 -10.04 2.92 40.09
C PRO A 360 -8.95 3.66 39.31
N PHE A 361 -8.24 4.58 39.96
CA PHE A 361 -7.13 5.34 39.36
C PHE A 361 -6.07 4.43 38.75
N GLN A 362 -5.80 3.29 39.38
CA GLN A 362 -4.82 2.34 38.90
C GLN A 362 -5.18 1.74 37.53
N ARG A 363 -6.47 1.59 37.21
CA ARG A 363 -6.89 1.10 35.87
C ARG A 363 -6.51 2.07 34.76
N ILE A 364 -6.50 3.37 35.06
CA ILE A 364 -6.20 4.43 34.11
C ILE A 364 -4.82 5.05 34.30
N GLY A 365 -3.94 4.38 35.06
CA GLY A 365 -2.54 4.75 35.13
C GLY A 365 -2.20 5.83 36.14
N ILE A 366 -3.14 6.25 36.99
CA ILE A 366 -2.93 7.37 37.90
C ILE A 366 -2.38 6.86 39.25
N SER A 367 -1.20 7.36 39.64
CA SER A 367 -0.57 7.06 40.93
C SER A 367 -0.95 8.08 42.03
N ALA A 368 -1.45 9.25 41.65
CA ALA A 368 -1.80 10.33 42.56
C ALA A 368 -2.89 9.92 43.57
N SER A 369 -2.72 10.30 44.83
CA SER A 369 -3.71 9.98 45.89
C SER A 369 -5.05 10.70 45.68
N ARG A 370 -5.02 11.88 45.04
CA ARG A 370 -6.17 12.73 44.75
C ARG A 370 -5.98 13.44 43.41
N VAL A 371 -7.08 13.61 42.70
CA VAL A 371 -7.13 14.29 41.39
C VAL A 371 -8.38 15.15 41.31
N LYS A 372 -8.39 16.07 40.34
CA LYS A 372 -9.57 16.80 39.93
C LYS A 372 -10.12 16.18 38.64
N ALA A 373 -11.31 15.62 38.70
CA ALA A 373 -12.02 15.07 37.54
C ALA A 373 -13.07 16.08 37.08
N LYS A 374 -12.91 16.64 35.87
CA LYS A 374 -13.89 17.49 35.20
C LYS A 374 -14.79 16.63 34.33
N ASP A 375 -16.06 16.52 34.68
CA ASP A 375 -17.09 15.94 33.82
C ASP A 375 -17.31 16.87 32.61
N LEU A 376 -17.12 16.35 31.40
CA LEU A 376 -17.19 17.13 30.16
C LEU A 376 -18.62 17.31 29.63
N TRP A 377 -19.59 16.54 30.14
CA TRP A 377 -21.01 16.75 29.88
C TRP A 377 -21.59 17.82 30.80
N MET A 378 -21.36 17.70 32.10
CA MET A 378 -21.86 18.64 33.11
C MET A 378 -21.00 19.91 33.22
N ARG A 379 -19.78 19.88 32.68
CA ARG A 379 -18.75 20.94 32.83
C ARG A 379 -18.44 21.27 34.28
N MET A 380 -18.57 20.28 35.16
CA MET A 380 -18.34 20.39 36.60
C MET A 380 -17.10 19.61 37.00
N SER A 381 -16.32 20.15 37.94
CA SER A 381 -15.16 19.45 38.48
C SER A 381 -15.43 18.95 39.89
N VAL A 382 -14.97 17.74 40.18
CA VAL A 382 -15.01 17.12 41.50
C VAL A 382 -13.60 16.68 41.88
N SER A 383 -13.16 17.03 43.09
CA SER A 383 -11.97 16.43 43.68
C SER A 383 -12.32 15.03 44.17
N THR A 384 -11.59 14.02 43.70
CA THR A 384 -11.82 12.62 44.08
C THR A 384 -10.52 11.93 44.48
N SER A 385 -10.63 10.84 45.23
CA SER A 385 -9.52 10.04 45.72
C SER A 385 -9.73 8.58 45.35
N LYS A 386 -8.66 7.91 44.91
CA LYS A 386 -8.58 6.48 44.55
C LYS A 386 -9.41 6.02 43.33
N LEU A 387 -10.53 6.66 43.03
CA LEU A 387 -11.40 6.29 41.90
C LEU A 387 -12.16 7.49 41.33
N VAL A 388 -12.66 7.34 40.11
CA VAL A 388 -13.68 8.22 39.50
C VAL A 388 -14.97 7.43 39.41
N THR A 389 -16.10 8.05 39.78
CA THR A 389 -17.43 7.42 39.65
C THR A 389 -18.15 8.06 38.47
N ALA A 390 -18.44 7.27 37.44
CA ALA A 390 -19.39 7.62 36.40
C ALA A 390 -20.81 7.44 36.97
N ILE A 391 -21.48 8.54 37.32
CA ILE A 391 -22.77 8.52 38.01
C ILE A 391 -23.90 8.54 36.97
N SER A 392 -24.87 7.64 37.13
CA SER A 392 -26.13 7.63 36.37
C SER A 392 -25.96 7.73 34.86
N VAL A 393 -25.02 6.95 34.30
CA VAL A 393 -24.79 6.87 32.85
C VAL A 393 -26.00 6.20 32.20
N PRO A 394 -26.72 6.87 31.27
CA PRO A 394 -27.88 6.29 30.59
C PRO A 394 -27.58 4.97 29.89
N SER A 395 -28.62 4.21 29.56
CA SER A 395 -28.51 3.13 28.58
C SER A 395 -27.89 3.68 27.30
N HIS A 396 -26.88 3.01 26.75
CA HIS A 396 -26.14 3.48 25.56
C HIS A 396 -25.52 4.88 25.75
N GLY A 397 -25.31 5.27 27.00
CA GLY A 397 -24.78 6.57 27.41
C GLY A 397 -23.26 6.56 27.59
N THR A 398 -22.68 7.76 27.70
CA THR A 398 -21.26 7.97 28.02
C THR A 398 -21.08 8.88 29.22
N ALA A 399 -20.01 8.65 29.99
CA ALA A 399 -19.46 9.63 30.91
C ALA A 399 -18.00 9.91 30.54
N VAL A 400 -17.66 11.19 30.34
CA VAL A 400 -16.33 11.60 29.90
C VAL A 400 -15.75 12.58 30.90
N TYR A 401 -14.55 12.29 31.38
CA TYR A 401 -13.84 13.07 32.37
C TYR A 401 -12.45 13.47 31.86
N ARG A 402 -12.11 14.76 32.00
CA ARG A 402 -10.73 15.22 31.95
C ARG A 402 -10.16 15.24 33.36
N ILE A 403 -9.14 14.44 33.60
CA ILE A 403 -8.52 14.25 34.90
C ILE A 403 -7.20 15.02 34.93
N SER A 404 -7.07 15.89 35.92
CA SER A 404 -5.90 16.72 36.16
C SER A 404 -5.40 16.50 37.58
N ALA A 405 -4.12 16.74 37.82
CA ALA A 405 -3.57 16.73 39.17
C ALA A 405 -4.26 17.79 40.05
N GLU A 406 -4.54 17.46 41.31
CA GLU A 406 -5.01 18.47 42.28
C GLU A 406 -3.86 19.40 42.71
N TYR A 407 -2.62 18.90 42.67
CA TYR A 407 -1.38 19.63 42.96
C TYR A 407 -0.25 19.12 42.05
N GLY A 408 0.48 20.03 41.40
CA GLY A 408 1.61 19.69 40.53
C GLY A 408 1.18 19.06 39.21
N ASP A 409 2.06 18.22 38.66
CA ASP A 409 1.81 17.46 37.42
C ASP A 409 1.19 16.10 37.73
N LEU A 410 0.40 15.56 36.79
CA LEU A 410 -0.21 14.24 36.93
C LEU A 410 0.81 13.17 36.51
N ASP A 411 1.29 12.38 37.47
CA ASP A 411 2.09 11.19 37.17
C ASP A 411 1.18 10.08 36.62
N VAL A 412 1.32 9.79 35.34
CA VAL A 412 0.55 8.79 34.60
C VAL A 412 1.47 7.68 34.12
N LYS A 413 1.04 6.45 34.34
CA LYS A 413 1.64 5.24 33.78
C LYS A 413 0.73 4.64 32.72
N PRO A 414 1.23 4.31 31.52
CA PRO A 414 0.50 3.54 30.54
C PRO A 414 -0.14 2.26 31.13
N THR A 415 -1.47 2.15 31.12
CA THR A 415 -2.29 0.99 31.53
C THR A 415 -3.39 0.65 30.52
N GLY A 416 -3.40 -0.56 29.96
CA GLY A 416 -4.41 -0.96 28.98
C GLY A 416 -4.61 -2.46 28.93
N MET A 417 -5.42 -2.91 27.97
CA MET A 417 -5.58 -4.34 27.70
C MET A 417 -4.52 -4.82 26.70
N ILE A 418 -4.07 -6.07 26.87
CA ILE A 418 -3.34 -6.81 25.86
C ILE A 418 -4.33 -7.83 25.30
N PHE A 419 -4.73 -7.72 24.04
CA PHE A 419 -5.66 -8.66 23.42
C PHE A 419 -5.17 -9.11 22.05
N ASN A 420 -5.47 -10.37 21.71
CA ASN A 420 -5.31 -10.87 20.35
C ASN A 420 -6.41 -10.24 19.52
N THR A 421 -6.05 -9.50 18.48
CA THR A 421 -7.06 -8.80 17.72
C THR A 421 -7.93 -9.73 16.87
N ALA A 422 -7.46 -10.88 16.42
CA ALA A 422 -8.30 -11.81 15.67
C ALA A 422 -9.42 -12.39 16.55
N SER A 423 -9.08 -12.88 17.74
CA SER A 423 -10.05 -13.52 18.65
C SER A 423 -10.75 -12.54 19.60
N LEU A 424 -10.21 -11.32 19.74
CA LEU A 424 -10.54 -10.34 20.79
C LEU A 424 -10.36 -10.85 22.23
N LYS A 425 -9.68 -11.98 22.43
CA LYS A 425 -9.38 -12.46 23.78
C LYS A 425 -8.28 -11.63 24.41
N ALA A 426 -8.44 -11.33 25.68
CA ALA A 426 -7.49 -10.61 26.50
C ALA A 426 -6.51 -11.56 27.19
N LEU A 427 -5.23 -11.18 27.20
CA LEU A 427 -4.23 -11.78 28.05
C LEU A 427 -4.64 -11.52 29.50
N THR A 428 -4.81 -12.61 30.24
CA THR A 428 -5.39 -12.62 31.57
C THR A 428 -4.45 -13.36 32.49
N TYR A 429 -4.09 -12.73 33.60
CA TYR A 429 -3.42 -13.41 34.68
C TYR A 429 -4.41 -14.17 35.56
N SER A 430 -4.10 -15.40 35.93
CA SER A 430 -4.95 -16.18 36.82
C SER A 430 -4.11 -16.94 37.84
N HIS A 431 -4.76 -17.54 38.85
CA HIS A 431 -4.10 -18.48 39.76
C HIS A 431 -3.46 -19.69 39.04
N GLN A 432 -3.88 -19.99 37.80
CA GLN A 432 -3.34 -21.07 36.98
C GLN A 432 -2.21 -20.60 36.03
N GLY A 433 -1.85 -19.31 36.05
CA GLY A 433 -0.89 -18.70 35.14
C GLY A 433 -1.56 -17.76 34.11
N LEU A 434 -0.82 -17.43 33.05
CA LEU A 434 -1.30 -16.58 31.96
C LEU A 434 -2.17 -17.39 31.00
N LEU A 435 -3.32 -16.82 30.64
CA LEU A 435 -4.31 -17.41 29.75
C LEU A 435 -4.87 -16.33 28.83
N TRP A 436 -5.39 -16.73 27.67
CA TRP A 436 -6.18 -15.86 26.79
C TRP A 436 -7.66 -16.16 27.00
N THR A 437 -8.43 -15.17 27.45
CA THR A 437 -9.86 -15.34 27.79
C THR A 437 -10.68 -14.17 27.24
N ASN A 438 -12.01 -14.32 27.22
CA ASN A 438 -12.89 -13.21 26.87
C ASN A 438 -12.72 -12.05 27.87
N SER A 439 -12.88 -10.82 27.39
CA SER A 439 -12.90 -9.63 28.22
C SER A 439 -14.07 -9.67 29.21
N VAL A 440 -13.77 -9.62 30.50
CA VAL A 440 -14.73 -9.70 31.62
C VAL A 440 -14.52 -8.59 32.65
N GLY A 441 -13.74 -7.57 32.30
CA GLY A 441 -13.51 -6.34 33.08
C GLY A 441 -12.78 -6.53 34.41
N LEU A 442 -11.99 -7.62 34.52
CA LEU A 442 -11.19 -7.94 35.70
C LEU A 442 -9.84 -7.20 35.70
N ASP A 443 -9.33 -6.87 36.88
CA ASP A 443 -8.02 -6.19 37.03
C ASP A 443 -6.87 -7.07 36.50
N GLU A 444 -7.06 -8.39 36.51
CA GLU A 444 -6.16 -9.38 35.94
C GLU A 444 -5.99 -9.30 34.41
N GLN A 445 -6.84 -8.54 33.73
CA GLN A 445 -6.78 -8.29 32.27
C GLN A 445 -6.13 -6.95 31.92
N ILE A 446 -5.67 -6.20 32.92
CA ILE A 446 -5.17 -4.84 32.77
C ILE A 446 -3.67 -4.81 33.04
N TRP A 447 -2.95 -4.22 32.10
CA TRP A 447 -1.49 -4.27 32.01
C TRP A 447 -0.89 -2.88 31.99
N GLN A 448 0.08 -2.66 32.87
CA GLN A 448 0.91 -1.46 32.92
C GLN A 448 2.20 -1.67 32.13
N THR A 449 2.70 -0.63 31.45
CA THR A 449 4.07 -0.59 30.91
C THR A 449 4.90 0.52 31.51
N ASP A 450 6.21 0.31 31.45
CA ASP A 450 7.22 1.33 31.71
C ASP A 450 8.09 1.54 30.47
N ASP A 451 8.76 2.70 30.42
CA ASP A 451 9.61 3.14 29.31
C ASP A 451 10.79 2.19 29.02
N ASP A 452 11.12 1.29 29.95
CA ASP A 452 12.18 0.29 29.79
C ASP A 452 11.74 -0.98 29.04
N GLY A 453 10.47 -1.02 28.60
CA GLY A 453 9.84 -2.13 27.88
C GLY A 453 9.28 -3.22 28.79
N THR A 454 9.20 -3.00 30.11
CA THR A 454 8.60 -3.97 31.02
C THR A 454 7.07 -3.89 31.01
N ILE A 455 6.41 -5.06 31.02
CA ILE A 455 4.94 -5.20 31.12
C ILE A 455 4.60 -5.82 32.47
N LYS A 456 3.67 -5.23 33.22
CA LYS A 456 3.27 -5.63 34.58
C LYS A 456 1.75 -5.72 34.67
N GLY A 457 1.21 -6.67 35.43
CA GLY A 457 -0.23 -6.67 35.73
C GLY A 457 -0.53 -5.63 36.81
N ILE A 458 -1.64 -4.89 36.71
CA ILE A 458 -2.00 -3.92 37.76
C ILE A 458 -2.31 -4.60 39.11
N PHE A 459 -2.76 -5.86 39.09
CA PHE A 459 -3.04 -6.63 40.29
C PHE A 459 -1.78 -6.91 41.15
N ASP A 460 -0.60 -7.05 40.52
CA ASP A 460 0.68 -7.30 41.21
C ASP A 460 1.83 -6.67 40.42
N THR A 461 2.09 -5.39 40.68
CA THR A 461 3.14 -4.61 40.00
C THR A 461 4.56 -5.01 40.38
N SER A 462 4.74 -5.95 41.32
CA SER A 462 6.05 -6.52 41.66
C SER A 462 6.52 -7.57 40.64
N LYS A 463 5.63 -8.03 39.75
CA LYS A 463 5.91 -9.05 38.74
C LYS A 463 5.82 -8.48 37.32
N CYS A 464 6.76 -8.94 36.50
CA CYS A 464 6.91 -8.56 35.11
C CYS A 464 6.67 -9.76 34.20
N LEU A 465 6.05 -9.50 33.05
CA LEU A 465 5.90 -10.47 31.97
C LEU A 465 7.29 -10.88 31.46
N ALA A 466 7.56 -12.17 31.46
CA ALA A 466 8.86 -12.71 31.10
C ALA A 466 8.72 -13.89 30.14
N ASP A 467 9.55 -13.88 29.11
CA ASP A 467 9.81 -15.05 28.28
C ASP A 467 10.76 -15.99 29.05
N LEU A 468 10.29 -17.21 29.34
CA LEU A 468 11.03 -18.25 30.04
C LEU A 468 11.72 -19.22 29.07
N GLY A 469 11.60 -19.01 27.76
CA GLY A 469 12.11 -19.86 26.70
C GLY A 469 11.22 -21.08 26.41
N GLY A 470 11.37 -21.64 25.21
CA GLY A 470 10.62 -22.82 24.77
C GLY A 470 9.11 -22.56 24.64
N GLY A 471 8.73 -21.35 24.21
CA GLY A 471 7.33 -20.93 24.03
C GLY A 471 6.56 -20.68 25.34
N LYS A 472 7.25 -20.50 26.48
CA LYS A 472 6.62 -20.30 27.79
C LYS A 472 6.78 -18.86 28.24
N VAL A 473 5.65 -18.21 28.54
CA VAL A 473 5.61 -16.86 29.11
C VAL A 473 4.96 -16.91 30.50
N SER A 474 5.47 -16.12 31.46
CA SER A 474 4.89 -16.04 32.81
C SER A 474 5.12 -14.69 33.48
N LEU A 475 4.47 -14.47 34.63
CA LEU A 475 4.76 -13.35 35.52
C LEU A 475 5.76 -13.79 36.59
N ILE A 476 6.95 -13.20 36.57
CA ILE A 476 8.00 -13.45 37.58
C ILE A 476 8.42 -12.12 38.22
N VAL A 477 9.11 -12.17 39.37
CA VAL A 477 9.60 -10.96 40.05
C VAL A 477 10.38 -10.07 39.08
N CYS A 478 10.03 -8.78 39.03
CA CYS A 478 10.70 -7.82 38.18
C CYS A 478 12.18 -7.72 38.54
N SER A 479 13.05 -7.92 37.54
CA SER A 479 14.50 -7.93 37.67
C SER A 479 15.21 -7.09 36.60
N GLY A 480 14.48 -6.64 35.56
CA GLY A 480 15.01 -5.81 34.48
C GLY A 480 15.82 -6.57 33.43
N THR A 481 15.77 -7.91 33.45
CA THR A 481 16.46 -8.76 32.46
C THR A 481 15.90 -8.56 31.06
N LYS A 482 16.70 -8.83 30.02
CA LYS A 482 16.25 -8.77 28.62
C LYS A 482 15.04 -9.65 28.32
N THR A 483 14.88 -10.75 29.05
CA THR A 483 13.70 -11.63 28.95
C THR A 483 12.40 -11.00 29.47
N GLN A 484 12.48 -9.92 30.25
CA GLN A 484 11.35 -9.15 30.75
C GLN A 484 11.05 -7.89 29.92
N LYS A 485 11.83 -7.66 28.86
CA LYS A 485 11.68 -6.49 27.99
C LYS A 485 10.96 -6.89 26.72
N TRP A 486 9.96 -6.11 26.36
CA TRP A 486 9.11 -6.34 25.21
C TRP A 486 9.07 -5.10 24.33
N GLU A 487 9.20 -5.31 23.03
CA GLU A 487 9.09 -4.28 22.02
C GLU A 487 7.71 -4.33 21.37
N TYR A 488 7.19 -3.16 21.06
CA TYR A 488 5.90 -2.97 20.41
C TYR A 488 6.10 -2.22 19.09
N TYR A 489 5.42 -2.68 18.05
CA TYR A 489 5.53 -2.14 16.70
C TYR A 489 4.17 -1.71 16.17
N VAL A 490 4.14 -0.81 15.18
CA VAL A 490 2.93 -0.43 14.42
C VAL A 490 2.25 -1.65 13.74
N THR A 491 2.99 -2.74 13.54
CA THR A 491 2.43 -4.02 13.09
C THR A 491 1.49 -4.65 14.13
N GLY A 492 1.47 -4.15 15.37
CA GLY A 492 0.72 -4.74 16.48
C GLY A 492 1.34 -6.04 16.97
N ASN A 493 2.67 -6.22 16.90
CA ASN A 493 3.32 -7.39 17.50
C ASN A 493 4.01 -6.99 18.81
N VAL A 494 3.84 -7.79 19.85
CA VAL A 494 4.59 -7.67 21.12
C VAL A 494 5.72 -8.70 21.10
N LYS A 495 6.96 -8.27 20.90
CA LYS A 495 8.12 -9.15 20.74
C LYS A 495 9.04 -9.10 21.93
N ASN A 496 9.54 -10.25 22.37
CA ASN A 496 10.53 -10.27 23.44
C ASN A 496 11.90 -9.77 22.94
N PHE A 497 12.53 -8.87 23.69
CA PHE A 497 13.82 -8.29 23.32
C PHE A 497 14.96 -9.33 23.25
N SER A 498 14.90 -10.39 24.07
CA SER A 498 15.96 -11.40 24.14
C SER A 498 15.85 -12.45 23.03
N THR A 499 14.64 -12.87 22.69
CA THR A 499 14.40 -14.02 21.78
C THR A 499 13.94 -13.57 20.39
N GLY A 500 13.37 -12.37 20.27
CA GLY A 500 12.71 -11.89 19.05
C GLY A 500 11.36 -12.56 18.78
N GLU A 501 10.91 -13.48 19.65
CA GLU A 501 9.65 -14.19 19.51
C GLU A 501 8.46 -13.28 19.85
N CYS A 502 7.36 -13.46 19.13
CA CYS A 502 6.10 -12.79 19.41
C CYS A 502 5.42 -13.44 20.61
N LEU A 503 4.82 -12.64 21.49
CA LEU A 503 3.72 -13.12 22.31
C LEU A 503 2.61 -13.64 21.38
N ALA A 504 1.95 -14.75 21.71
CA ALA A 504 0.93 -15.36 20.86
C ALA A 504 -0.17 -16.03 21.71
N GLU A 505 -1.37 -16.19 21.14
CA GLU A 505 -2.43 -17.01 21.74
C GLU A 505 -2.09 -18.50 21.64
N ASN A 506 -1.60 -18.94 20.47
CA ASN A 506 -1.31 -20.34 20.17
C ASN A 506 0.01 -20.51 19.40
N ASN A 507 0.63 -21.70 19.48
CA ASN A 507 1.83 -22.07 18.70
C ASN A 507 1.62 -22.14 17.17
N HIS A 508 0.36 -22.03 16.70
CA HIS A 508 -0.02 -22.09 15.30
C HIS A 508 -0.40 -20.73 14.71
N ASP A 509 -0.55 -19.70 15.54
CA ASP A 509 -0.92 -18.38 15.07
C ASP A 509 0.35 -17.70 14.54
N GLN A 510 0.43 -17.49 13.23
CA GLN A 510 1.38 -16.53 12.66
C GLN A 510 1.15 -15.22 13.39
N CYS A 511 2.16 -14.71 14.12
CA CYS A 511 2.08 -13.61 15.10
C CYS A 511 0.74 -12.86 15.03
N GLY A 512 -0.26 -13.32 15.80
CA GLY A 512 -1.52 -12.61 15.88
C GLY A 512 -1.21 -11.17 16.28
N HIS A 513 -1.81 -10.19 15.59
CA HIS A 513 -1.60 -8.79 15.94
C HIS A 513 -2.11 -8.58 17.38
N ILE A 514 -1.20 -8.60 18.36
CA ILE A 514 -1.44 -8.35 19.77
C ILE A 514 -1.17 -6.87 20.04
N ILE A 515 -2.22 -6.15 20.40
CA ILE A 515 -2.10 -4.73 20.67
C ILE A 515 -1.75 -4.54 22.15
N TYR A 516 -0.73 -3.73 22.41
CA TYR A 516 -0.55 -3.03 23.68
C TYR A 516 -1.10 -1.60 23.52
N LEU A 517 -1.88 -1.16 24.49
CA LEU A 517 -2.70 0.04 24.40
C LEU A 517 -2.36 1.01 25.52
N LEU A 518 -1.20 1.66 25.38
CA LEU A 518 -1.02 3.07 25.68
C LEU A 518 0.30 3.55 25.08
N VAL A 519 0.17 4.53 24.20
CA VAL A 519 1.28 5.18 23.50
C VAL A 519 1.70 6.36 24.36
N HIS A 520 2.89 6.28 24.97
CA HIS A 520 3.51 7.46 25.56
C HIS A 520 4.00 8.38 24.44
N GLU A 521 4.00 9.70 24.68
CA GLU A 521 4.54 10.77 23.81
C GLU A 521 5.95 10.49 23.22
N ASN A 522 6.72 9.55 23.79
CA ASN A 522 8.10 9.27 23.43
C ASN A 522 8.33 8.05 22.52
N LEU A 523 7.27 7.35 22.09
CA LEU A 523 7.41 6.47 20.93
C LEU A 523 7.39 7.34 19.67
N GLN A 524 8.53 7.93 19.33
CA GLN A 524 8.76 8.32 17.95
C GLN A 524 8.59 7.07 17.11
N VAL A 525 7.46 6.95 16.43
CA VAL A 525 7.30 6.02 15.32
C VAL A 525 8.19 6.56 14.22
N GLU A 526 9.47 6.27 14.35
CA GLU A 526 10.46 6.50 13.32
C GLU A 526 10.01 5.62 12.14
N PHE A 527 9.42 6.23 11.11
CA PHE A 527 9.37 5.66 9.77
C PHE A 527 10.81 5.62 9.26
N LEU A 528 11.64 4.77 9.87
CA LEU A 528 12.99 4.53 9.41
C LEU A 528 12.88 4.01 7.99
N SER A 529 13.35 4.84 7.04
CA SER A 529 13.85 4.39 5.76
C SER A 529 14.70 3.15 6.02
N LEU A 530 14.13 1.97 5.75
CA LEU A 530 14.80 0.67 5.89
C LEU A 530 15.87 0.55 4.82
N ASN A 531 17.00 1.21 5.03
CA ASN A 531 18.24 0.83 4.38
C ASN A 531 18.76 -0.42 5.09
N ASN A 532 18.68 -1.54 4.36
CA ASN A 532 19.47 -2.75 4.48
C ASN A 532 20.38 -2.86 5.73
N GLN A 533 20.02 -3.74 6.67
CA GLN A 533 20.78 -4.97 6.95
C GLN A 533 20.18 -5.76 8.13
N ASN A 534 20.10 -7.08 7.92
CA ASN A 534 19.84 -8.16 8.89
C ASN A 534 18.38 -8.36 9.37
N ILE A 535 17.59 -9.04 8.52
CA ILE A 535 16.41 -9.80 8.93
C ILE A 535 16.78 -11.29 8.88
N ILE A 536 16.69 -11.99 10.01
CA ILE A 536 16.85 -13.45 10.11
C ILE A 536 15.45 -14.10 10.18
N ASN A 537 15.17 -14.92 9.15
CA ASN A 537 14.32 -16.12 9.08
C ASN A 537 12.92 -16.11 9.75
N CYS A 538 11.95 -15.57 9.01
CA CYS A 538 10.65 -16.23 8.82
C CYS A 538 10.50 -16.46 7.30
N LYS A 539 10.22 -17.69 6.86
CA LYS A 539 9.93 -17.98 5.43
C LYS A 539 8.57 -17.38 5.05
N MET A 540 8.54 -16.08 4.75
CA MET A 540 7.60 -15.49 3.80
C MET A 540 8.32 -15.32 2.45
N SER A 541 7.58 -15.39 1.35
CA SER A 541 8.11 -15.13 0.01
C SER A 541 8.88 -13.80 -0.01
N LYS A 542 10.07 -13.80 -0.65
CA LYS A 542 10.88 -12.59 -0.82
C LYS A 542 9.98 -11.48 -1.40
N PRO A 543 9.96 -10.26 -0.82
CA PRO A 543 9.25 -9.14 -1.44
C PRO A 543 9.74 -9.01 -2.89
N LYS A 544 8.79 -8.94 -3.84
CA LYS A 544 9.11 -8.81 -5.26
C LYS A 544 9.87 -7.51 -5.47
N SER A 545 10.97 -7.57 -6.21
CA SER A 545 11.77 -6.39 -6.50
C SER A 545 11.03 -5.42 -7.43
N GLN A 546 11.51 -4.18 -7.53
CA GLN A 546 10.94 -3.20 -8.46
C GLN A 546 11.00 -3.66 -9.93
N LEU A 547 12.04 -4.40 -10.32
CA LEU A 547 12.15 -4.94 -11.68
C LEU A 547 11.09 -6.01 -11.93
N LEU A 548 10.88 -6.93 -10.98
CA LEU A 548 9.85 -7.96 -11.09
C LEU A 548 8.44 -7.36 -11.08
N GLN A 549 8.20 -6.36 -10.23
CA GLN A 549 6.92 -5.64 -10.22
C GLN A 549 6.66 -4.93 -11.56
N SER A 550 7.68 -4.31 -12.16
CA SER A 550 7.56 -3.66 -13.48
C SER A 550 7.26 -4.68 -14.58
N LEU A 551 7.99 -5.81 -14.59
CA LEU A 551 7.74 -6.92 -15.53
C LEU A 551 6.32 -7.49 -15.36
N GLU A 552 5.85 -7.70 -14.13
CA GLU A 552 4.51 -8.20 -13.86
C GLU A 552 3.43 -7.18 -14.23
N ARG A 553 3.65 -5.89 -14.01
CA ARG A 553 2.70 -4.83 -14.34
C ARG A 553 2.61 -4.63 -15.84
N ASP A 554 3.73 -4.35 -16.50
CA ASP A 554 3.74 -3.84 -17.87
C ASP A 554 4.03 -4.93 -18.90
N GLY A 555 4.56 -6.07 -18.46
CA GLY A 555 5.02 -7.16 -19.33
C GLY A 555 6.44 -6.92 -19.86
N PHE A 556 7.08 -5.82 -19.46
CA PHE A 556 8.49 -5.54 -19.73
C PHE A 556 9.07 -4.61 -18.66
N VAL A 557 10.40 -4.56 -18.58
CA VAL A 557 11.16 -3.64 -17.72
C VAL A 557 12.40 -3.15 -18.47
N LEU A 558 12.58 -1.83 -18.50
CA LEU A 558 13.74 -1.16 -19.09
C LEU A 558 14.74 -0.79 -18.00
N ILE A 559 15.99 -1.22 -18.16
CA ILE A 559 17.09 -0.97 -17.25
C ILE A 559 18.09 -0.04 -17.97
N PRO A 560 18.20 1.22 -17.54
CA PRO A 560 19.08 2.18 -18.20
C PRO A 560 20.55 1.92 -17.89
N ALA A 561 21.42 2.12 -18.88
CA ALA A 561 22.87 2.16 -18.75
C ALA A 561 23.49 0.96 -17.97
N LEU A 562 23.06 -0.27 -18.27
CA LEU A 562 23.63 -1.48 -17.66
C LEU A 562 25.11 -1.68 -18.06
N LEU A 563 25.48 -1.18 -19.26
CA LEU A 563 26.85 -1.18 -19.76
C LEU A 563 27.49 0.20 -19.65
N SER A 564 28.78 0.21 -19.33
CA SER A 564 29.63 1.40 -19.47
C SER A 564 29.96 1.68 -20.94
N GLU A 565 30.31 2.93 -21.26
CA GLU A 565 30.71 3.34 -22.62
C GLU A 565 31.85 2.48 -23.18
N ALA A 566 32.83 2.12 -22.36
CA ALA A 566 33.96 1.28 -22.78
C ALA A 566 33.52 -0.15 -23.15
N GLU A 567 32.58 -0.73 -22.39
CA GLU A 567 31.98 -2.03 -22.72
C GLU A 567 31.16 -1.96 -24.01
N ILE A 568 30.40 -0.88 -24.19
CA ILE A 568 29.62 -0.63 -25.42
C ILE A 568 30.55 -0.55 -26.63
N ASP A 569 31.63 0.23 -26.57
CA ASP A 569 32.56 0.39 -27.69
C ASP A 569 33.28 -0.91 -28.04
N SER A 570 33.68 -1.68 -27.02
CA SER A 570 34.25 -3.01 -27.23
C SER A 570 33.24 -3.94 -27.91
N LEU A 571 32.00 -3.99 -27.43
CA LEU A 571 30.95 -4.84 -28.00
C LEU A 571 30.53 -4.39 -29.40
N ARG A 572 30.57 -3.09 -29.71
CA ARG A 572 30.33 -2.56 -31.06
C ARG A 572 31.36 -3.07 -32.07
N LEU A 573 32.64 -3.12 -31.69
CA LEU A 573 33.72 -3.63 -32.55
C LEU A 573 33.53 -5.13 -32.86
N GLU A 574 33.19 -5.91 -31.83
CA GLU A 574 32.94 -7.35 -31.94
C GLU A 574 31.66 -7.65 -32.74
N ALA A 575 30.58 -6.89 -32.48
CA ALA A 575 29.33 -6.96 -33.23
C ALA A 575 29.57 -6.62 -34.70
N LYS A 576 30.33 -5.56 -35.00
CA LYS A 576 30.68 -5.19 -36.38
C LYS A 576 31.43 -6.32 -37.09
N SER A 577 32.47 -6.88 -36.48
CA SER A 577 33.24 -7.98 -37.07
C SER A 577 32.37 -9.22 -37.31
N THR A 578 31.45 -9.51 -36.39
CA THR A 578 30.47 -10.60 -36.49
C THR A 578 29.49 -10.38 -37.64
N VAL A 579 29.00 -9.15 -37.80
CA VAL A 579 28.10 -8.76 -38.90
C VAL A 579 28.82 -8.82 -40.24
N ASP A 580 30.06 -8.35 -40.33
CA ASP A 580 30.84 -8.39 -41.56
C ASP A 580 31.09 -9.84 -42.00
N LEU A 581 31.37 -10.77 -41.08
CA LEU A 581 31.46 -12.22 -41.35
C LEU A 581 30.13 -12.85 -41.80
N ALA A 582 29.01 -12.43 -41.21
CA ALA A 582 27.69 -12.90 -41.61
C ALA A 582 27.31 -12.40 -43.02
N ARG A 583 27.55 -11.12 -43.30
CA ARG A 583 27.27 -10.49 -44.59
C ARG A 583 28.18 -11.01 -45.71
N SER A 584 29.42 -11.41 -45.40
CA SER A 584 30.31 -12.06 -46.38
C SER A 584 29.92 -13.50 -46.69
N GLY A 585 28.99 -14.09 -45.94
CA GLY A 585 28.62 -15.50 -46.01
C GLY A 585 29.61 -16.44 -45.33
N SER A 586 30.62 -15.90 -44.63
CA SER A 586 31.59 -16.69 -43.86
C SER A 586 31.01 -17.22 -42.53
N TRP A 587 29.87 -16.68 -42.09
CA TRP A 587 29.09 -17.20 -40.96
C TRP A 587 27.70 -17.64 -41.42
N PRO A 588 27.35 -18.95 -41.32
CA PRO A 588 26.11 -19.48 -41.91
C PRO A 588 24.86 -19.27 -41.02
N TYR A 589 25.02 -18.96 -39.74
CA TYR A 589 23.90 -18.85 -38.79
C TYR A 589 23.33 -17.43 -38.78
N VAL A 590 22.36 -17.14 -39.64
CA VAL A 590 21.75 -15.80 -39.77
C VAL A 590 20.22 -15.86 -39.79
N ARG A 591 19.56 -14.70 -39.61
CA ARG A 591 18.14 -14.50 -39.88
C ARG A 591 17.99 -13.74 -41.21
N THR A 592 17.33 -14.35 -42.18
CA THR A 592 17.25 -13.84 -43.57
C THR A 592 16.00 -13.00 -43.81
N LEU A 593 16.09 -12.01 -44.71
CA LEU A 593 14.94 -11.22 -45.15
C LEU A 593 14.14 -11.95 -46.24
N PRO A 594 12.81 -11.80 -46.28
CA PRO A 594 11.94 -11.11 -45.31
C PRO A 594 11.38 -12.08 -44.25
N LYS A 595 12.10 -13.14 -43.90
CA LYS A 595 11.56 -14.21 -43.05
C LYS A 595 11.56 -13.77 -41.58
N GLN A 596 10.48 -14.03 -40.87
CA GLN A 596 10.35 -13.75 -39.42
C GLN A 596 10.77 -14.92 -38.53
N PHE A 597 10.54 -16.17 -38.96
CA PHE A 597 10.76 -17.38 -38.15
C PHE A 597 11.64 -18.41 -38.88
N PRO A 598 12.36 -19.30 -38.17
CA PRO A 598 13.06 -20.43 -38.79
C PRO A 598 12.08 -21.40 -39.49
N PRO A 599 12.54 -22.31 -40.36
CA PRO A 599 13.94 -22.49 -40.81
C PRO A 599 14.40 -21.36 -41.71
N TRP A 600 15.62 -20.87 -41.55
CA TRP A 600 16.15 -19.80 -42.40
C TRP A 600 16.63 -20.42 -43.72
N ASN A 601 15.95 -20.10 -44.83
CA ASN A 601 16.19 -20.75 -46.13
C ASN A 601 17.59 -20.37 -46.65
N VAL A 602 18.60 -21.20 -46.41
CA VAL A 602 19.93 -21.07 -47.00
C VAL A 602 20.20 -22.37 -47.74
N GLY A 603 20.21 -22.34 -49.07
CA GLY A 603 20.59 -23.50 -49.88
C GLY A 603 22.03 -23.91 -49.62
N GLU A 604 22.34 -25.20 -49.76
CA GLU A 604 23.71 -25.70 -49.58
C GLU A 604 24.66 -24.98 -50.55
N GLY A 605 25.63 -24.24 -50.02
CA GLY A 605 26.58 -23.43 -50.81
C GLY A 605 26.10 -22.03 -51.22
N GLU A 606 24.88 -21.61 -50.85
CA GLU A 606 24.41 -20.24 -51.07
C GLU A 606 24.88 -19.28 -49.96
N SER A 607 25.12 -18.02 -50.32
CA SER A 607 25.39 -16.99 -49.32
C SER A 607 24.13 -16.75 -48.48
N PRO A 608 24.20 -16.91 -47.15
CA PRO A 608 23.09 -16.63 -46.24
C PRO A 608 22.64 -15.16 -46.28
N ALA A 609 23.45 -14.26 -46.85
CA ALA A 609 23.15 -12.83 -46.98
C ALA A 609 22.62 -12.40 -48.36
N LYS A 610 22.37 -13.34 -49.29
CA LYS A 610 21.98 -13.07 -50.68
C LYS A 610 20.78 -12.11 -50.82
N ASP A 611 19.74 -12.30 -50.02
CA ASP A 611 18.51 -11.48 -50.05
C ASP A 611 18.45 -10.45 -48.90
N GLY A 612 19.53 -10.34 -48.14
CA GLY A 612 19.69 -9.51 -46.95
C GLY A 612 19.40 -10.26 -45.64
N ILE A 613 19.93 -9.72 -44.54
CA ILE A 613 19.80 -10.30 -43.19
C ILE A 613 19.39 -9.23 -42.17
N TRP A 614 18.72 -9.66 -41.11
CA TRP A 614 18.31 -8.79 -40.00
C TRP A 614 18.78 -9.30 -38.63
N GLY A 615 19.48 -10.42 -38.59
CA GLY A 615 20.12 -10.94 -37.38
C GLY A 615 21.20 -11.96 -37.65
N VAL A 616 22.09 -12.14 -36.68
CA VAL A 616 23.15 -13.16 -36.62
C VAL A 616 22.87 -14.06 -35.42
N GLN A 617 23.00 -15.37 -35.59
CA GLN A 617 22.68 -16.36 -34.57
C GLN A 617 23.94 -17.07 -34.06
N SER A 618 23.80 -17.75 -32.92
CA SER A 618 24.84 -18.62 -32.34
C SER A 618 26.11 -17.86 -31.92
N LEU A 619 25.95 -16.74 -31.21
CA LEU A 619 27.07 -15.86 -30.83
C LEU A 619 28.12 -16.53 -29.91
N MET A 620 27.73 -17.58 -29.20
CA MET A 620 28.63 -18.33 -28.31
C MET A 620 29.28 -19.54 -28.98
N ASN A 621 29.07 -19.74 -30.29
CA ASN A 621 29.67 -20.87 -30.99
C ASN A 621 31.20 -20.73 -31.04
N PRO A 622 31.98 -21.76 -30.66
CA PRO A 622 33.45 -21.68 -30.58
C PRO A 622 34.12 -21.39 -31.92
N ARG A 623 33.44 -21.62 -33.05
CA ARG A 623 33.94 -21.27 -34.39
C ARG A 623 33.80 -19.78 -34.71
N LEU A 624 33.02 -19.02 -33.93
CA LEU A 624 32.91 -17.58 -34.10
C LEU A 624 34.12 -16.91 -33.41
N PRO A 625 34.97 -16.16 -34.14
CA PRO A 625 36.18 -15.56 -33.55
C PRO A 625 35.90 -14.62 -32.37
N THR A 626 34.75 -13.95 -32.39
CA THR A 626 34.30 -12.95 -31.41
C THR A 626 33.52 -13.57 -30.24
N SER A 627 33.36 -14.90 -30.22
CA SER A 627 32.52 -15.62 -29.24
C SER A 627 32.90 -15.36 -27.78
N SER A 628 34.19 -15.15 -27.51
CA SER A 628 34.69 -14.91 -26.14
C SER A 628 34.08 -13.67 -25.50
N SER A 629 33.92 -12.59 -26.28
CA SER A 629 33.31 -11.33 -25.83
C SER A 629 31.82 -11.50 -25.54
N PHE A 630 31.12 -12.33 -26.32
CA PHE A 630 29.70 -12.65 -26.12
C PHE A 630 29.44 -13.61 -24.95
N ILE A 631 30.34 -14.57 -24.71
CA ILE A 631 30.27 -15.48 -23.56
C ILE A 631 30.36 -14.68 -22.25
N LYS A 632 31.30 -13.72 -22.17
CA LYS A 632 31.47 -12.86 -20.99
C LYS A 632 30.20 -12.08 -20.66
N ILE A 633 29.55 -11.47 -21.65
CA ILE A 633 28.34 -10.69 -21.37
C ILE A 633 27.15 -11.56 -20.98
N TYR A 634 26.93 -12.69 -21.66
CA TYR A 634 25.78 -13.57 -21.40
C TYR A 634 25.81 -14.16 -20.00
N PHE A 635 27.00 -14.60 -19.54
CA PHE A 635 27.17 -15.19 -18.21
C PHE A 635 27.51 -14.17 -17.11
N SER A 636 27.56 -12.88 -17.43
CA SER A 636 27.87 -11.83 -16.45
C SER A 636 26.80 -11.71 -15.37
N ASP A 637 27.22 -11.29 -14.17
CA ASP A 637 26.30 -10.97 -13.07
C ASP A 637 25.36 -9.81 -13.40
N LYS A 638 25.73 -8.91 -14.32
CA LYS A 638 24.87 -7.83 -14.78
C LYS A 638 23.59 -8.35 -15.41
N ILE A 639 23.68 -9.45 -16.17
CA ILE A 639 22.52 -10.09 -16.80
C ILE A 639 21.90 -11.11 -15.86
N LEU A 640 22.69 -12.04 -15.33
CA LEU A 640 22.16 -13.14 -14.53
C LEU A 640 21.63 -12.69 -13.17
N GLY A 641 22.12 -11.57 -12.62
CA GLY A 641 21.54 -10.92 -11.44
C GLY A 641 20.09 -10.50 -11.69
N VAL A 642 19.86 -9.79 -12.79
CA VAL A 642 18.50 -9.36 -13.19
C VAL A 642 17.62 -10.58 -13.51
N VAL A 643 18.13 -11.58 -14.23
CA VAL A 643 17.36 -12.80 -14.52
C VAL A 643 16.91 -13.52 -13.26
N LYS A 644 17.80 -13.70 -12.27
CA LYS A 644 17.46 -14.33 -10.99
C LYS A 644 16.42 -13.54 -10.22
N GLU A 645 16.51 -12.22 -10.27
CA GLU A 645 15.55 -11.32 -9.66
C GLU A 645 14.16 -11.45 -10.32
N LEU A 646 14.10 -11.46 -11.65
CA LEU A 646 12.86 -11.58 -12.42
C LEU A 646 12.23 -12.98 -12.34
N LEU A 647 13.04 -14.04 -12.30
CA LEU A 647 12.55 -15.43 -12.20
C LEU A 647 12.41 -15.91 -10.75
N GLN A 648 12.75 -15.08 -9.78
CA GLN A 648 12.81 -15.41 -8.35
C GLN A 648 13.56 -16.72 -8.07
N CYS A 649 14.72 -16.90 -8.70
CA CYS A 649 15.48 -18.15 -8.65
C CYS A 649 16.95 -17.93 -8.23
N GLU A 650 17.66 -19.02 -7.96
CA GLU A 650 19.07 -18.99 -7.59
C GLU A 650 19.94 -19.56 -8.73
N ASN A 651 21.28 -19.47 -8.59
CA ASN A 651 22.22 -19.94 -9.63
C ASN A 651 21.95 -21.42 -10.06
N ASP A 652 21.55 -22.27 -9.11
CA ASP A 652 21.28 -23.69 -9.34
C ASP A 652 19.97 -23.97 -10.11
N ASP A 653 19.19 -22.94 -10.39
CA ASP A 653 17.93 -23.04 -11.13
C ASP A 653 18.05 -22.55 -12.57
N LEU A 654 19.09 -21.77 -12.88
CA LEU A 654 19.33 -21.19 -14.20
C LEU A 654 19.71 -22.25 -15.22
N VAL A 655 19.21 -22.07 -16.44
CA VAL A 655 19.51 -22.88 -17.62
C VAL A 655 19.90 -21.93 -18.74
N MET A 656 21.03 -22.23 -19.40
CA MET A 656 21.46 -21.50 -20.58
C MET A 656 20.46 -21.73 -21.72
N GLU A 657 20.21 -20.70 -22.52
CA GLU A 657 19.35 -20.77 -23.70
C GLU A 657 19.99 -20.04 -24.89
N LEU A 658 19.25 -19.16 -25.57
CA LEU A 658 19.62 -18.57 -26.84
C LEU A 658 20.39 -17.26 -26.64
N PHE A 659 21.36 -16.99 -27.54
CA PHE A 659 22.00 -15.69 -27.62
C PHE A 659 22.40 -15.31 -29.04
N ASN A 660 21.81 -14.21 -29.51
CA ASN A 660 21.85 -13.75 -30.90
C ASN A 660 22.12 -12.24 -30.97
N LEU A 661 22.41 -11.76 -32.17
CA LEU A 661 22.58 -10.35 -32.47
C LEU A 661 21.51 -9.93 -33.49
N LEU A 662 20.68 -8.94 -33.15
CA LEU A 662 19.74 -8.32 -34.08
C LEU A 662 20.39 -7.06 -34.68
N ILE A 663 20.32 -6.88 -35.99
CA ILE A 663 21.16 -5.90 -36.70
C ILE A 663 20.34 -5.01 -37.63
N ARG A 664 20.97 -3.96 -38.15
CA ARG A 664 20.40 -3.13 -39.22
C ARG A 664 20.11 -4.00 -40.45
N PRO A 665 18.86 -4.01 -40.96
CA PRO A 665 18.49 -4.82 -42.11
C PRO A 665 18.95 -4.16 -43.42
N ASP A 666 19.09 -4.96 -44.48
CA ASP A 666 19.45 -4.45 -45.82
C ASP A 666 18.31 -3.68 -46.51
N ARG A 667 17.07 -3.89 -46.06
CA ARG A 667 15.87 -3.10 -46.41
C ARG A 667 14.91 -3.09 -45.22
N ASP A 668 14.02 -2.12 -45.15
CA ASP A 668 13.04 -2.02 -44.05
C ASP A 668 12.27 -3.33 -43.89
N PHE A 669 12.11 -3.74 -42.64
CA PHE A 669 11.56 -5.04 -42.30
C PHE A 669 10.76 -4.97 -41.02
N GLU A 670 9.60 -5.61 -41.02
CA GLU A 670 8.70 -5.61 -39.88
C GLU A 670 8.21 -7.02 -39.60
N LEU A 671 8.10 -7.35 -38.32
CA LEU A 671 7.49 -8.58 -37.84
C LEU A 671 5.99 -8.37 -37.66
N ARG A 672 5.21 -9.44 -37.83
CA ARG A 672 3.81 -9.47 -37.41
C ARG A 672 3.69 -9.45 -35.89
N TRP A 673 2.54 -9.00 -35.40
CA TRP A 673 2.17 -9.15 -33.99
C TRP A 673 2.17 -10.63 -33.60
N HIS A 674 2.88 -10.95 -32.52
CA HIS A 674 2.96 -12.32 -32.02
C HIS A 674 3.18 -12.35 -30.51
N ARG A 675 2.95 -13.55 -29.97
CA ARG A 675 3.42 -14.01 -28.66
C ARG A 675 4.34 -15.20 -28.94
N ASP A 676 5.38 -15.39 -28.15
CA ASP A 676 6.39 -16.41 -28.46
C ASP A 676 5.89 -17.84 -28.20
N ASP A 677 5.01 -18.03 -27.20
CA ASP A 677 4.52 -19.38 -26.83
C ASP A 677 3.07 -19.66 -27.23
N ILE A 678 2.34 -18.67 -27.74
CA ILE A 678 0.90 -18.76 -28.01
C ILE A 678 0.64 -18.49 -29.49
N PRO A 679 0.13 -19.48 -30.26
CA PRO A 679 -0.12 -19.31 -31.68
C PRO A 679 -1.24 -18.29 -31.93
N SER A 680 -1.19 -17.60 -33.08
CA SER A 680 -2.22 -16.62 -33.46
C SER A 680 -3.62 -17.22 -33.55
N SER A 681 -3.73 -18.52 -33.85
CA SER A 681 -4.99 -19.27 -33.91
C SER A 681 -5.58 -19.68 -32.56
N ALA A 682 -4.87 -19.48 -31.44
CA ALA A 682 -5.37 -19.86 -30.11
C ALA A 682 -6.65 -19.08 -29.77
N THR A 683 -7.64 -19.78 -29.23
CA THR A 683 -8.86 -19.17 -28.68
C THR A 683 -8.56 -18.37 -27.41
N ALA A 684 -9.45 -17.47 -26.99
CA ALA A 684 -9.26 -16.67 -25.79
C ALA A 684 -9.04 -17.53 -24.53
N ASP A 685 -9.77 -18.64 -24.40
CA ASP A 685 -9.62 -19.58 -23.27
C ASP A 685 -8.27 -20.29 -23.30
N GLU A 686 -7.79 -20.71 -24.47
CA GLU A 686 -6.46 -21.31 -24.62
C GLU A 686 -5.34 -20.32 -24.30
N GLU A 687 -5.52 -19.04 -24.66
CA GLU A 687 -4.58 -17.98 -24.27
C GLU A 687 -4.56 -17.78 -22.77
N LEU A 688 -5.71 -17.55 -22.13
CA LEU A 688 -5.79 -17.32 -20.68
C LEU A 688 -5.24 -18.51 -19.89
N ALA A 689 -5.54 -19.74 -20.34
CA ALA A 689 -4.97 -20.94 -19.73
C ALA A 689 -3.44 -20.95 -19.81
N ARG A 690 -2.86 -20.55 -20.96
CA ARG A 690 -1.40 -20.49 -21.11
C ARG A 690 -0.78 -19.31 -20.35
N LEU A 691 -1.46 -18.16 -20.28
CA LEU A 691 -0.99 -16.96 -19.57
C LEU A 691 -1.05 -17.12 -18.05
N ALA A 692 -1.87 -18.04 -17.54
CA ALA A 692 -1.92 -18.38 -16.12
C ALA A 692 -0.70 -19.22 -15.65
N ASP A 693 0.02 -19.86 -16.58
CA ASP A 693 1.22 -20.64 -16.25
C ASP A 693 2.43 -19.72 -15.99
N PRO A 694 3.31 -20.04 -15.01
CA PRO A 694 4.49 -19.24 -14.72
C PRO A 694 5.42 -19.04 -15.92
N ALA A 695 6.02 -17.85 -16.02
CA ALA A 695 7.11 -17.59 -16.94
C ALA A 695 8.38 -18.30 -16.47
N TRP A 696 8.85 -19.28 -17.24
CA TRP A 696 10.02 -20.09 -16.90
C TRP A 696 11.33 -19.61 -17.56
N HIS A 697 11.36 -18.40 -18.08
CA HIS A 697 12.56 -17.79 -18.67
C HIS A 697 12.43 -16.27 -18.72
N ALA A 698 13.57 -15.59 -18.80
CA ALA A 698 13.66 -14.16 -19.00
C ALA A 698 14.29 -13.89 -20.37
N GLN A 699 13.56 -13.19 -21.24
CA GLN A 699 14.02 -12.74 -22.55
C GLN A 699 14.43 -11.27 -22.48
N TRP A 700 15.49 -10.90 -23.19
CA TRP A 700 16.04 -9.56 -23.13
C TRP A 700 16.66 -9.09 -24.43
N ASN A 701 16.64 -7.77 -24.63
CA ASN A 701 17.33 -7.04 -25.67
C ASN A 701 18.25 -6.01 -25.02
N MET A 702 19.51 -5.95 -25.42
CA MET A 702 20.51 -4.98 -24.97
C MET A 702 21.02 -4.17 -26.16
N ALA A 703 20.81 -2.86 -26.12
CA ALA A 703 21.08 -1.96 -27.22
C ALA A 703 22.56 -1.53 -27.24
N LEU A 704 23.29 -1.78 -28.33
CA LEU A 704 24.64 -1.23 -28.55
C LEU A 704 24.61 0.12 -29.27
N TYR A 705 23.49 0.44 -29.91
CA TYR A 705 23.15 1.75 -30.48
C TYR A 705 21.73 2.09 -30.03
N ASP A 706 21.34 3.37 -30.04
CA ASP A 706 19.95 3.75 -29.74
C ASP A 706 18.96 2.94 -30.58
N ASP A 707 18.15 2.13 -29.92
CA ASP A 707 17.23 1.16 -30.54
C ASP A 707 15.80 1.47 -30.13
N ALA A 708 14.89 1.38 -31.10
CA ALA A 708 13.46 1.56 -30.89
C ALA A 708 12.66 0.52 -31.69
N SER A 709 13.31 -0.60 -32.03
CA SER A 709 12.71 -1.62 -32.88
C SER A 709 11.68 -2.48 -32.17
N LEU A 710 11.69 -2.57 -30.84
CA LEU A 710 10.70 -3.34 -30.07
C LEU A 710 9.44 -2.51 -29.84
N ILE A 711 8.30 -3.04 -30.28
CA ILE A 711 6.98 -2.46 -30.06
C ILE A 711 6.17 -3.49 -29.27
N VAL A 712 5.53 -3.06 -28.18
CA VAL A 712 4.76 -3.92 -27.28
C VAL A 712 3.39 -3.32 -26.99
N VAL A 713 2.44 -4.15 -26.62
CA VAL A 713 1.19 -3.72 -25.99
C VAL A 713 1.31 -4.03 -24.49
N PRO A 714 1.52 -3.02 -23.63
CA PRO A 714 1.68 -3.25 -22.20
C PRO A 714 0.49 -4.00 -21.60
N ARG A 715 0.73 -4.78 -20.55
CA ARG A 715 -0.29 -5.61 -19.83
C ARG A 715 -0.91 -6.74 -20.66
N SER A 716 -0.61 -6.85 -21.95
CA SER A 716 -1.19 -7.90 -22.81
C SER A 716 -0.76 -9.31 -22.39
N HIS A 717 0.35 -9.49 -21.65
CA HIS A 717 0.77 -10.77 -21.05
C HIS A 717 -0.18 -11.27 -19.96
N LYS A 718 -1.14 -10.47 -19.50
CA LYS A 718 -2.13 -10.84 -18.47
C LYS A 718 -3.56 -11.01 -19.00
N ARG A 719 -3.78 -10.81 -20.30
CA ARG A 719 -5.10 -10.95 -20.92
C ARG A 719 -5.01 -11.66 -22.27
N ALA A 720 -6.09 -12.32 -22.67
CA ALA A 720 -6.23 -12.77 -24.05
C ALA A 720 -6.16 -11.59 -25.03
N ARG A 721 -5.82 -11.89 -26.29
CA ARG A 721 -6.02 -10.92 -27.39
C ARG A 721 -7.49 -10.51 -27.49
N THR A 722 -7.74 -9.21 -27.67
CA THR A 722 -9.07 -8.66 -27.95
C THR A 722 -9.56 -9.10 -29.32
N ASP A 723 -10.87 -8.99 -29.58
CA ASP A 723 -11.43 -9.30 -30.90
C ASP A 723 -10.79 -8.43 -31.99
N ALA A 724 -10.57 -7.14 -31.71
CA ALA A 724 -9.86 -6.23 -32.61
C ALA A 724 -8.44 -6.74 -32.90
N GLU A 725 -7.66 -7.11 -31.88
CA GLU A 725 -6.29 -7.64 -32.05
C GLU A 725 -6.25 -8.96 -32.83
N ARG A 726 -7.34 -9.75 -32.83
CA ARG A 726 -7.47 -11.00 -33.58
C ARG A 726 -7.86 -10.79 -35.04
N GLU A 727 -8.70 -9.79 -35.29
CA GLU A 727 -9.23 -9.47 -36.61
C GLU A 727 -8.26 -8.63 -37.46
N MET A 728 -7.23 -8.04 -36.84
CA MET A 728 -6.19 -7.30 -37.55
C MET A 728 -5.53 -8.12 -38.65
N SER A 729 -5.24 -7.44 -39.77
CA SER A 729 -4.37 -7.98 -40.79
C SER A 729 -2.94 -8.22 -40.27
N GLU A 730 -2.21 -9.16 -40.88
CA GLU A 730 -0.93 -9.69 -40.37
C GLU A 730 0.14 -8.61 -40.10
N TYR A 731 0.07 -7.44 -40.75
CA TYR A 731 1.03 -6.34 -40.59
C TYR A 731 0.41 -5.03 -40.12
N GLU A 732 -0.86 -5.05 -39.69
CA GLU A 732 -1.57 -3.86 -39.23
C GLU A 732 -0.85 -3.16 -38.06
N THR A 733 -0.84 -1.83 -38.10
CA THR A 733 -0.16 -0.95 -37.13
C THR A 733 -1.19 -0.12 -36.37
N GLY A 734 -0.86 0.35 -35.16
CA GLY A 734 -1.75 1.20 -34.39
C GLY A 734 -2.71 0.43 -33.51
N VAL A 735 -2.23 -0.66 -32.90
CA VAL A 735 -2.97 -1.36 -31.83
C VAL A 735 -3.18 -0.37 -30.69
N GLU A 736 -4.39 -0.35 -30.15
CA GLU A 736 -4.71 0.49 -29.00
C GLU A 736 -3.76 0.22 -27.83
N GLY A 737 -3.09 1.27 -27.36
CA GLY A 737 -2.12 1.18 -26.27
C GLY A 737 -0.76 0.61 -26.66
N GLU A 738 -0.45 0.40 -27.95
CA GLU A 738 0.91 0.04 -28.36
C GLU A 738 1.92 1.13 -27.97
N ILE A 739 3.09 0.70 -27.51
CA ILE A 739 4.22 1.58 -27.24
C ILE A 739 5.46 1.08 -27.96
N ARG A 740 6.30 2.02 -28.36
CA ARG A 740 7.64 1.76 -28.85
C ARG A 740 8.62 1.87 -27.68
N VAL A 741 9.38 0.81 -27.43
CA VAL A 741 10.37 0.80 -26.34
C VAL A 741 11.62 1.52 -26.83
N GLU A 742 11.77 2.78 -26.42
CA GLU A 742 12.93 3.61 -26.74
C GLU A 742 14.10 3.24 -25.81
N MET A 743 15.20 2.77 -26.39
CA MET A 743 16.41 2.36 -25.67
C MET A 743 17.60 3.22 -26.11
N LYS A 744 18.40 3.67 -25.14
CA LYS A 744 19.72 4.24 -25.38
C LYS A 744 20.78 3.16 -25.48
N ALA A 745 21.90 3.47 -26.13
CA ALA A 745 23.06 2.58 -26.11
C ALA A 745 23.47 2.27 -24.65
N GLY A 746 23.54 0.99 -24.31
CA GLY A 746 23.82 0.49 -22.97
C GLY A 746 22.58 0.07 -22.18
N ASP A 747 21.37 0.42 -22.63
CA ASP A 747 20.13 0.01 -21.99
C ASP A 747 19.80 -1.46 -22.29
N VAL A 748 19.07 -2.09 -21.37
CA VAL A 748 18.54 -3.45 -21.54
C VAL A 748 17.06 -3.47 -21.20
N VAL A 749 16.26 -4.02 -22.11
CA VAL A 749 14.86 -4.34 -21.83
C VAL A 749 14.71 -5.84 -21.62
N PHE A 750 14.12 -6.22 -20.50
CA PHE A 750 13.59 -7.57 -20.27
C PHE A 750 12.10 -7.56 -20.51
N TYR A 751 11.55 -8.60 -21.14
CA TYR A 751 10.12 -8.66 -21.41
C TYR A 751 9.58 -10.08 -21.32
N ASP A 752 8.31 -10.17 -20.92
CA ASP A 752 7.55 -11.40 -20.91
C ASP A 752 7.38 -11.85 -22.36
N ASN A 753 7.76 -13.08 -22.66
CA ASN A 753 7.73 -13.62 -24.01
C ASN A 753 6.30 -13.77 -24.56
N ASN A 754 5.29 -13.73 -23.67
CA ASN A 754 3.89 -13.69 -24.03
C ASN A 754 3.31 -12.29 -24.07
N ILE A 755 4.06 -11.21 -23.80
CA ILE A 755 3.58 -9.88 -24.15
C ILE A 755 3.30 -9.84 -25.66
N LEU A 756 2.19 -9.25 -26.08
CA LEU A 756 1.89 -9.05 -27.49
C LEU A 756 2.89 -8.02 -28.03
N HIS A 757 3.74 -8.44 -28.97
CA HIS A 757 4.84 -7.62 -29.45
C HIS A 757 5.16 -7.83 -30.93
N ARG A 758 5.91 -6.88 -31.49
CA ARG A 758 6.47 -6.95 -32.84
C ARG A 758 7.79 -6.17 -32.93
N GLY A 759 8.58 -6.51 -33.95
CA GLY A 759 9.81 -5.81 -34.31
C GLY A 759 9.61 -4.94 -35.55
N LYS A 760 10.08 -3.69 -35.53
CA LYS A 760 10.15 -2.81 -36.70
C LYS A 760 11.58 -2.32 -36.91
N TYR A 761 12.17 -2.69 -38.04
CA TYR A 761 13.57 -2.49 -38.35
C TYR A 761 13.72 -1.56 -39.55
N GLU A 762 14.46 -0.47 -39.36
CA GLU A 762 14.69 0.56 -40.36
C GLU A 762 16.10 0.41 -40.94
N SER A 763 16.20 0.29 -42.26
CA SER A 763 17.48 0.12 -42.97
C SER A 763 18.36 1.38 -42.94
N SER A 764 17.78 2.53 -42.60
CA SER A 764 18.44 3.84 -42.49
C SER A 764 19.10 4.11 -41.13
N ARG A 765 18.81 3.30 -40.10
CA ARG A 765 19.35 3.47 -38.74
C ARG A 765 20.36 2.39 -38.41
N GLU A 766 21.54 2.78 -37.95
CA GLU A 766 22.54 1.82 -37.47
C GLU A 766 22.00 1.07 -36.24
N ARG A 767 22.24 -0.24 -36.20
CA ARG A 767 21.64 -1.09 -35.18
C ARG A 767 22.46 -2.34 -34.93
N ALA A 768 22.71 -2.60 -33.65
CA ALA A 768 23.23 -3.84 -33.13
C ALA A 768 22.66 -4.01 -31.73
N THR A 769 21.85 -5.05 -31.53
CA THR A 769 21.14 -5.30 -30.28
C THR A 769 21.33 -6.76 -29.91
N LEU A 770 21.99 -7.00 -28.78
CA LEU A 770 22.20 -8.34 -28.25
C LEU A 770 20.85 -8.85 -27.73
N HIS A 771 20.43 -10.01 -28.21
CA HIS A 771 19.15 -10.61 -27.90
C HIS A 771 19.37 -11.98 -27.27
N GLY A 772 19.02 -12.09 -25.99
CA GLY A 772 19.28 -13.29 -25.20
C GLY A 772 18.05 -13.77 -24.46
N SER A 773 18.10 -15.04 -24.06
CA SER A 773 17.17 -15.60 -23.10
C SER A 773 17.92 -16.48 -22.09
N VAL A 774 17.39 -16.57 -20.87
CA VAL A 774 17.88 -17.48 -19.82
C VAL A 774 16.69 -18.15 -19.18
N GLY A 775 16.76 -19.48 -19.07
CA GLY A 775 15.66 -20.33 -18.61
C GLY A 775 15.78 -20.72 -17.15
N HIS A 776 14.70 -21.30 -16.64
CA HIS A 776 14.63 -21.98 -15.36
C HIS A 776 14.49 -23.48 -15.61
N ARG A 777 15.17 -24.30 -14.80
CA ARG A 777 15.11 -25.78 -14.87
C ARG A 777 13.70 -26.39 -14.81
N ASN A 778 12.71 -25.65 -14.31
CA ASN A 778 11.32 -26.09 -14.18
C ASN A 778 10.50 -25.86 -15.47
N GLY A 779 11.07 -25.24 -16.51
CA GLY A 779 10.40 -24.96 -17.78
C GLY A 779 10.04 -26.17 -18.66
N LYS A 780 10.44 -27.39 -18.26
CA LYS A 780 10.09 -28.69 -18.88
C LYS A 780 10.25 -28.71 -20.44
N LYS A 781 9.49 -29.58 -21.12
CA LYS A 781 9.56 -29.88 -22.57
C LYS A 781 9.26 -28.67 -23.48
N LEU A 782 8.48 -27.69 -23.02
CA LEU A 782 8.12 -26.50 -23.79
C LEU A 782 9.35 -25.63 -24.09
N ARG A 783 10.20 -25.39 -23.07
CA ARG A 783 11.46 -24.66 -23.25
C ARG A 783 12.45 -25.41 -24.13
N ALA A 784 12.54 -26.73 -23.96
CA ALA A 784 13.37 -27.58 -24.82
C ALA A 784 13.04 -27.37 -26.31
N ARG A 785 11.75 -27.30 -26.68
CA ARG A 785 11.32 -27.01 -28.06
C ARG A 785 11.80 -25.66 -28.57
N ASN A 786 11.52 -24.60 -27.81
CA ASN A 786 11.81 -23.22 -28.24
C ASN A 786 13.30 -22.90 -28.32
N VAL A 787 14.12 -23.56 -27.50
CA VAL A 787 15.57 -23.35 -27.43
C VAL A 787 16.30 -24.21 -28.47
N LEU A 788 15.92 -25.49 -28.61
CA LEU A 788 16.66 -26.44 -29.46
C LEU A 788 16.31 -26.32 -30.95
N GLN A 789 15.17 -25.71 -31.31
CA GLN A 789 14.81 -25.38 -32.71
C GLN A 789 15.82 -24.45 -33.40
N HIS A 790 16.68 -23.76 -32.63
CA HIS A 790 17.74 -22.89 -33.14
C HIS A 790 19.08 -23.61 -33.39
N GLY A 791 19.11 -24.95 -33.34
CA GLY A 791 20.28 -25.74 -33.75
C GLY A 791 21.45 -25.73 -32.75
N LEU A 792 21.16 -25.53 -31.47
CA LEU A 792 22.16 -25.44 -30.39
C LEU A 792 22.85 -26.78 -30.07
N LYS A 793 22.20 -27.92 -30.33
CA LYS A 793 22.68 -29.26 -29.91
C LYS A 793 24.07 -29.63 -30.42
N GLY A 794 24.49 -29.13 -31.58
CA GLY A 794 25.71 -29.57 -32.24
C GLY A 794 27.03 -28.98 -31.72
N TRP A 795 26.98 -27.94 -30.87
CA TRP A 795 28.19 -27.20 -30.48
C TRP A 795 28.16 -26.63 -29.05
N VAL A 796 27.02 -26.67 -28.34
CA VAL A 796 26.91 -26.11 -26.98
C VAL A 796 27.92 -26.72 -26.02
N GLY A 797 28.17 -28.03 -26.07
CA GLY A 797 29.18 -28.68 -25.22
C GLY A 797 30.63 -28.27 -25.49
N GLU A 798 30.88 -27.51 -26.57
CA GLU A 798 32.20 -27.04 -26.99
C GLU A 798 32.44 -25.55 -26.68
N ILE A 799 31.52 -24.89 -25.97
CA ILE A 799 31.67 -23.47 -25.60
C ILE A 799 32.92 -23.30 -24.74
N ASN A 800 33.78 -22.34 -25.11
CA ASN A 800 35.00 -22.04 -24.36
C ASN A 800 34.69 -21.20 -23.12
N LEU A 801 34.36 -21.87 -22.01
CA LEU A 801 34.11 -21.23 -20.72
C LEU A 801 35.38 -20.81 -19.97
N GLY A 802 36.58 -21.11 -20.51
CA GLY A 802 37.86 -20.69 -19.92
C GLY A 802 38.12 -19.18 -19.96
N VAL A 803 37.24 -18.42 -20.63
CA VAL A 803 37.30 -16.95 -20.72
C VAL A 803 36.59 -16.25 -19.56
N LEU A 804 35.83 -16.99 -18.75
CA LEU A 804 35.12 -16.52 -17.57
C LEU A 804 36.01 -16.64 -16.32
N ASP A 805 35.68 -15.88 -15.27
CA ASP A 805 36.31 -16.10 -13.97
C ASP A 805 35.86 -17.42 -13.32
N GLU A 806 36.47 -17.79 -12.20
CA GLU A 806 36.23 -19.10 -11.57
C GLU A 806 34.78 -19.29 -11.10
N GLU A 807 34.12 -18.24 -10.63
CA GLU A 807 32.74 -18.31 -10.12
C GLU A 807 31.74 -18.33 -11.27
N GLU A 808 31.88 -17.41 -12.22
CA GLU A 808 31.08 -17.34 -13.45
C GLU A 808 31.19 -18.64 -14.25
N ARG A 809 32.41 -19.19 -14.36
CA ARG A 809 32.65 -20.45 -15.07
C ARG A 809 31.91 -21.61 -14.43
N ARG A 810 31.98 -21.78 -13.11
CA ARG A 810 31.27 -22.86 -12.40
C ARG A 810 29.76 -22.77 -12.63
N ARG A 811 29.20 -21.56 -12.57
CA ARG A 811 27.79 -21.31 -12.87
C ARG A 811 27.46 -21.65 -14.32
N ALA A 812 28.26 -21.18 -15.27
CA ALA A 812 28.07 -21.43 -16.70
C ALA A 812 28.14 -22.92 -17.05
N GLU A 813 29.08 -23.66 -16.48
CA GLU A 813 29.20 -25.12 -16.62
C GLU A 813 27.90 -25.81 -16.15
N SER A 814 27.34 -25.42 -15.00
CA SER A 814 26.08 -25.99 -14.50
C SER A 814 24.87 -25.63 -15.39
N MET A 815 24.78 -24.39 -15.85
CA MET A 815 23.70 -23.94 -16.75
C MET A 815 23.72 -24.72 -18.07
N MET A 816 24.92 -25.00 -18.60
CA MET A 816 25.13 -25.75 -19.84
C MET A 816 24.82 -27.24 -19.67
N GLU A 817 25.25 -27.85 -18.56
CA GLU A 817 24.93 -29.25 -18.24
C GLU A 817 23.41 -29.48 -18.18
N ARG A 818 22.67 -28.55 -17.56
CA ARG A 818 21.20 -28.62 -17.49
C ARG A 818 20.55 -28.51 -18.87
N LEU A 819 21.08 -27.67 -19.76
CA LEU A 819 20.60 -27.57 -21.14
C LEU A 819 20.85 -28.88 -21.91
N LEU A 820 22.04 -29.47 -21.78
CA LEU A 820 22.39 -30.75 -22.44
C LEU A 820 21.50 -31.89 -21.93
N LYS A 821 21.30 -31.97 -20.61
CA LYS A 821 20.37 -32.94 -20.01
C LYS A 821 18.94 -32.76 -20.53
N MET A 822 18.47 -31.51 -20.62
CA MET A 822 17.14 -31.21 -21.18
C MET A 822 17.04 -31.63 -22.66
N ALA A 823 18.14 -31.52 -23.42
CA ALA A 823 18.20 -31.93 -24.82
C ALA A 823 18.22 -33.47 -25.02
N GLU A 824 18.81 -34.22 -24.09
CA GLU A 824 18.81 -35.69 -24.04
C GLU A 824 17.43 -36.24 -23.70
N GLU A 825 16.75 -35.66 -22.70
CA GLU A 825 15.46 -36.13 -22.19
C GLU A 825 14.28 -35.90 -23.16
N ASN A 826 14.40 -34.96 -24.11
CA ASN A 826 13.27 -34.52 -24.96
C ASN A 826 13.35 -34.90 -26.45
N GLY A 827 14.41 -35.57 -26.93
CA GLY A 827 14.51 -36.06 -28.31
C GLY A 827 14.59 -34.95 -29.39
N GLU A 828 14.20 -35.25 -30.64
CA GLU A 828 14.01 -34.25 -31.70
C GLU A 828 12.75 -33.41 -31.40
N VAL A 829 12.91 -32.10 -31.36
CA VAL A 829 11.81 -31.15 -31.15
C VAL A 829 11.55 -30.41 -32.46
N GLY A 830 10.28 -30.35 -32.89
CA GLY A 830 9.86 -29.57 -34.07
C GLY A 830 9.90 -28.05 -33.83
N TYR A 831 9.51 -27.26 -34.84
CA TYR A 831 9.43 -25.79 -34.72
C TYR A 831 8.18 -25.37 -33.90
N SER A 832 8.28 -24.30 -33.10
CA SER A 832 7.23 -23.90 -32.14
C SER A 832 6.00 -23.21 -32.77
N LEU A 833 6.12 -22.68 -33.99
CA LEU A 833 5.10 -21.81 -34.61
C LEU A 833 4.59 -22.32 -35.97
N ASP A 834 5.00 -23.51 -36.39
CA ASP A 834 4.20 -24.31 -37.32
C ASP A 834 3.31 -25.18 -36.43
N GLY A 835 1.99 -25.14 -36.66
CA GLY A 835 1.00 -25.91 -35.88
C GLY A 835 1.34 -27.40 -35.79
#